data_AF-A0A7U9RP39-F1
#
_entry.id   AF-A0A7U9RP39-F1
#
_cell.length_a   1.000
_cell.length_b   1.000
_cell.length_c   1.000
_cell.angle_alpha   90.00
_cell.angle_beta   90.00
_cell.angle_gamma   90.00
#
_symmetry.space_group_name_H-M   'P 1'
#
loop_
_entity.id
_entity.type
_entity.pdbx_description
1 polymer ?
#
loop_
_entity_poly.entity_id
_entity_poly.type
_entity_poly.pdbx_seq_one_letter_code
_entity_poly.pdbx_strand_id
1 'polypeptide(L)'
;MLKGNGKNAVKKGEVIFQEGDELNQIGIVLSGKVLMQGKNVKMVRPQGSYLALNLLENPVYSATYTALEDSVIFALPVEGEMTIQNIIARNADYRAIMVSSQFRLAVELYRVKSSFNERAARLCSFAQRSYEEYKEICATVGVPIVGMEELEELQLYEETQQDNESKIAYYEEGAKIPLNATKMYFSYSETMAHFQVDEITQLVISFLEECSESAEYIKSLMDILCLRSRNNLFEHIYEKAYEMKEKADIPSEVHVLLNGILDEIGFHYKELKSQIQDVPEFNMDLFKGKVDNLASGEAPVIETKSQEEREEEIQRDVASLKGSMEQILKFASFDETKSETLRKNVDYLVNAPDRMSVEDDIKKVKKSITPLIFQLYLLCYRKIKEGLIQPPKAVELFMNFGMLDERLLDEEHLRFLCGIEPEINEGPCQVVTMMEWLDMIHEGKRDPSKSEFDEDYVENLRSLKKQGEITEKEQKELLENMDRRVEYEIMNMQMSNSRTLYGQPSSYMPILYKEAIFGYLDKILVTKKRINESVMHFSKLDYSVFYREVIYSNTELKIINETVMKNVYPDVILFPLFGTNASMWQEIGSKNKGTPGRFCFPIMTSSNIDDLMVKLFGRFRWELCRCIQGMAWNDVKVKSLTSEYMDYIQFYRKNRDLSEEARDKVKLQIQKSRNNSRETFLIDYESWIKNEANGSMKMNKVAREILATYCPFEKGLRMKLNSQRPYEVAQARSFRNAQKKKQEFELKIKALQKVTSKIPAEMMNTYKFYADM
;
A
#
# COMPACT_ATOMS: atom_id res chain seq x y z
N MET A 1 30.87 37.30 12.20
CA MET A 1 30.33 38.69 12.26
C MET A 1 31.38 39.68 11.80
N LEU A 2 30.98 40.64 10.97
CA LEU A 2 31.86 41.70 10.48
C LEU A 2 32.05 42.78 11.56
N LYS A 3 33.16 43.53 11.48
CA LYS A 3 33.37 44.71 12.33
C LYS A 3 32.35 45.78 11.95
N GLY A 4 31.42 46.05 12.86
CA GLY A 4 30.36 47.06 12.68
C GLY A 4 30.93 48.46 12.53
N ASN A 5 30.26 49.30 11.74
CA ASN A 5 30.67 50.66 11.41
C ASN A 5 32.09 50.76 10.80
N GLY A 6 32.53 49.74 10.06
CA GLY A 6 33.87 49.65 9.50
C GLY A 6 33.95 48.90 8.17
N LYS A 7 35.10 49.04 7.50
CA LYS A 7 35.43 48.32 6.26
C LYS A 7 35.99 46.93 6.62
N ASN A 8 35.46 45.90 6.00
CA ASN A 8 35.86 44.51 6.21
C ASN A 8 36.32 43.93 4.87
N ALA A 9 37.55 43.41 4.82
CA ALA A 9 38.03 42.65 3.67
C ALA A 9 37.54 41.21 3.80
N VAL A 10 36.89 40.71 2.75
CA VAL A 10 36.28 39.37 2.67
C VAL A 10 36.88 38.65 1.48
N LYS A 11 37.38 37.43 1.67
CA LYS A 11 38.02 36.66 0.59
C LYS A 11 36.97 36.01 -0.31
N LYS A 12 37.35 35.71 -1.55
CA LYS A 12 36.53 34.88 -2.44
C LYS A 12 36.07 33.58 -1.75
N GLY A 13 34.78 33.29 -1.81
CA GLY A 13 34.14 32.10 -1.25
C GLY A 13 33.73 32.22 0.22
N GLU A 14 34.07 33.33 0.89
CA GLU A 14 33.70 33.55 2.29
C GLU A 14 32.24 34.02 2.42
N VAL A 15 31.51 33.44 3.37
CA VAL A 15 30.13 33.82 3.70
C VAL A 15 30.13 35.09 4.55
N ILE A 16 29.42 36.10 4.07
CA ILE A 16 29.25 37.42 4.69
C ILE A 16 28.13 37.37 5.72
N PHE A 17 26.96 36.89 5.29
CA PHE A 17 25.77 36.66 6.12
C PHE A 17 25.18 35.30 5.73
N GLN A 18 24.77 34.51 6.71
CA GLN A 18 24.23 33.17 6.50
C GLN A 18 22.72 33.19 6.65
N GLU A 19 22.01 32.49 5.76
CA GLU A 19 20.55 32.32 5.90
C GLU A 19 20.20 31.65 7.23
N GLY A 20 19.18 32.16 7.92
CA GLY A 20 18.74 31.69 9.24
C GLY A 20 19.44 32.33 10.44
N ASP A 21 20.59 33.00 10.24
CA ASP A 21 21.24 33.77 11.32
C ASP A 21 20.42 35.03 11.65
N GLU A 22 20.51 35.48 12.91
CA GLU A 22 19.85 36.71 13.38
C GLU A 22 20.35 37.95 12.61
N LEU A 23 19.39 38.77 12.15
CA LEU A 23 19.64 39.96 11.33
C LEU A 23 20.21 41.12 12.18
N ASN A 24 21.49 41.03 12.50
CA ASN A 24 22.17 42.02 13.35
C ASN A 24 22.87 43.14 12.56
N GLN A 25 23.16 42.91 11.27
CA GLN A 25 23.93 43.84 10.43
C GLN A 25 23.41 43.87 8.99
N ILE A 26 23.57 45.00 8.32
CA ILE A 26 23.47 45.10 6.85
C ILE A 26 24.81 45.47 6.24
N GLY A 27 24.99 45.19 4.95
CA GLY A 27 26.26 45.40 4.25
C GLY A 27 26.15 46.36 3.07
N ILE A 28 27.21 47.11 2.81
CA ILE A 28 27.41 47.84 1.54
C ILE A 28 28.64 47.26 0.84
N VAL A 29 28.49 46.86 -0.42
CA VAL A 29 29.61 46.39 -1.25
C VAL A 29 30.41 47.59 -1.74
N LEU A 30 31.57 47.86 -1.13
CA LEU A 30 32.44 48.97 -1.52
C LEU A 30 33.36 48.62 -2.71
N SER A 31 33.72 47.36 -2.85
CA SER A 31 34.45 46.79 -3.99
C SER A 31 34.20 45.29 -4.07
N GLY A 32 34.22 44.72 -5.27
CA GLY A 32 33.97 43.29 -5.50
C GLY A 32 32.52 42.98 -5.87
N LYS A 33 32.15 41.70 -5.79
CA LYS A 33 30.81 41.15 -6.08
C LYS A 33 30.40 40.13 -5.03
N VAL A 34 29.14 40.19 -4.63
CA VAL A 34 28.54 39.28 -3.65
C VAL A 34 27.39 38.53 -4.29
N LEU A 35 27.37 37.22 -4.16
CA LEU A 35 26.23 36.38 -4.51
C LEU A 35 25.22 36.41 -3.36
N MET A 36 23.98 36.79 -3.65
CA MET A 36 22.83 36.56 -2.79
C MET A 36 22.14 35.29 -3.27
N GLN A 37 22.05 34.29 -2.40
CA GLN A 37 21.42 32.99 -2.66
C GLN A 37 20.32 32.80 -1.62
N GLY A 38 19.06 33.05 -2.01
CA GLY A 38 17.88 32.73 -1.20
C GLY A 38 17.20 31.45 -1.67
N LYS A 39 16.09 31.06 -1.02
CA LYS A 39 15.33 29.85 -1.34
C LYS A 39 14.92 29.75 -2.82
N ASN A 40 14.35 30.83 -3.37
CA ASN A 40 13.75 30.84 -4.72
C ASN A 40 14.43 31.79 -5.72
N VAL A 41 15.40 32.59 -5.28
CA VAL A 41 16.03 33.62 -6.10
C VAL A 41 17.53 33.67 -5.84
N LYS A 42 18.30 33.80 -6.93
CA LYS A 42 19.76 33.94 -6.90
C LYS A 42 20.19 35.18 -7.69
N MET A 43 20.94 36.07 -7.06
CA MET A 43 21.29 37.37 -7.63
C MET A 43 22.74 37.78 -7.34
N VAL A 44 23.35 38.53 -8.25
CA VAL A 44 24.71 39.05 -8.05
C VAL A 44 24.64 40.52 -7.67
N ARG A 45 25.17 40.87 -6.50
CA ARG A 45 25.22 42.22 -5.95
C ARG A 45 26.59 42.84 -6.24
N PRO A 46 26.69 43.77 -7.22
CA PRO A 46 27.95 44.42 -7.56
C PRO A 46 28.34 45.50 -6.56
N GLN A 47 29.49 46.13 -6.80
CA GLN A 47 29.91 47.36 -6.12
C GLN A 47 28.79 48.41 -6.12
N GLY A 48 28.57 49.04 -4.96
CA GLY A 48 27.53 50.04 -4.76
C GLY A 48 26.14 49.45 -4.50
N SER A 49 26.06 48.18 -4.10
CA SER A 49 24.81 47.55 -3.67
C SER A 49 24.75 47.39 -2.15
N TYR A 50 23.54 47.57 -1.62
CA TYR A 50 23.20 47.16 -0.27
C TYR A 50 22.87 45.65 -0.23
N LEU A 51 23.21 45.03 0.89
CA LEU A 51 22.94 43.64 1.25
C LEU A 51 21.98 43.63 2.45
N ALA A 52 20.97 42.76 2.42
CA ALA A 52 20.01 42.55 3.52
C ALA A 52 19.20 43.80 3.97
N LEU A 53 19.04 44.81 3.11
CA LEU A 53 18.25 46.00 3.45
C LEU A 53 16.74 45.71 3.52
N ASN A 54 16.22 44.91 2.59
CA ASN A 54 14.78 44.70 2.42
C ASN A 54 14.25 43.58 3.33
N LEU A 55 15.00 43.25 4.38
CA LEU A 55 14.75 42.15 5.31
C LEU A 55 14.58 42.65 6.75
N LEU A 56 14.47 43.97 6.96
CA LEU A 56 14.43 44.57 8.29
C LEU A 56 13.18 44.19 9.11
N GLU A 57 12.11 43.75 8.44
CA GLU A 57 10.91 43.22 9.09
C GLU A 57 11.06 41.74 9.50
N ASN A 58 12.08 41.04 8.99
CA ASN A 58 12.39 39.67 9.35
C ASN A 58 13.48 39.62 10.44
N PRO A 59 13.33 38.75 11.47
CA PRO A 59 14.32 38.62 12.53
C PRO A 59 15.63 37.94 12.08
N VAL A 60 15.63 37.32 10.89
CA VAL A 60 16.74 36.51 10.36
C VAL A 60 17.04 36.84 8.91
N TYR A 61 18.26 36.57 8.44
CA TYR A 61 18.60 36.66 7.02
C TYR A 61 17.84 35.57 6.22
N SER A 62 17.12 35.98 5.17
CA SER A 62 16.39 35.07 4.26
C SER A 62 17.24 34.55 3.08
N ALA A 63 18.52 34.90 3.04
CA ALA A 63 19.44 34.50 1.99
C ALA A 63 20.87 34.44 2.53
N THR A 64 21.67 33.56 1.94
CA THR A 64 23.10 33.48 2.17
C THR A 64 23.84 34.42 1.22
N TYR A 65 24.75 35.23 1.76
CA TYR A 65 25.53 36.21 1.02
C TYR A 65 26.99 35.76 0.97
N THR A 66 27.50 35.42 -0.21
CA THR A 66 28.87 34.87 -0.39
C THR A 66 29.69 35.76 -1.32
N ALA A 67 30.94 36.07 -0.96
CA ALA A 67 31.82 36.84 -1.82
C ALA A 67 32.24 36.02 -3.06
N LEU A 68 31.99 36.53 -4.27
CA LEU A 68 32.39 35.87 -5.52
C LEU A 68 33.85 36.14 -5.91
N GLU A 69 34.40 37.22 -5.37
CA GLU A 69 35.78 37.67 -5.52
C GLU A 69 36.21 38.39 -4.24
N ASP A 70 37.49 38.70 -4.10
CA ASP A 70 37.98 39.46 -2.95
C ASP A 70 37.26 40.81 -2.88
N SER A 71 36.52 41.02 -1.79
CA SER A 71 35.52 42.08 -1.66
C SER A 71 35.75 42.91 -0.40
N VAL A 72 35.29 44.16 -0.42
CA VAL A 72 35.29 45.04 0.76
C VAL A 72 33.87 45.38 1.12
N ILE A 73 33.43 44.95 2.30
CA ILE A 73 32.07 45.16 2.81
C ILE A 73 32.09 46.15 3.96
N PHE A 74 31.27 47.19 3.86
CA PHE A 74 31.00 48.10 4.97
C PHE A 74 29.78 47.59 5.76
N ALA A 75 29.99 47.18 7.01
CA ALA A 75 28.92 46.63 7.84
C ALA A 75 28.29 47.71 8.72
N LEU A 76 26.97 47.77 8.75
CA LEU A 76 26.16 48.70 9.54
C LEU A 76 25.31 47.88 10.53
N PRO A 77 25.25 48.24 11.83
CA PRO A 77 24.35 47.56 12.77
C PRO A 77 22.89 47.86 12.42
N VAL A 78 22.01 46.89 12.69
CA VAL A 78 20.55 47.05 12.63
C VAL A 78 20.06 47.56 13.99
N GLU A 79 19.28 48.64 13.99
CA GLU A 79 18.74 49.33 15.17
C GLU A 79 17.20 49.38 15.13
N GLY A 80 16.56 48.27 14.73
CA GLY A 80 15.09 48.18 14.59
C GLY A 80 14.53 49.04 13.46
N GLU A 81 13.28 49.50 13.60
CA GLU A 81 12.53 50.23 12.55
C GLU A 81 13.22 51.53 12.07
N MET A 82 14.05 52.17 12.91
CA MET A 82 14.77 53.39 12.53
C MET A 82 16.03 53.14 11.70
N THR A 83 16.40 51.90 11.41
CA THR A 83 17.66 51.57 10.71
C THR A 83 17.78 52.31 9.38
N ILE A 84 16.73 52.32 8.54
CA ILE A 84 16.74 53.01 7.25
C ILE A 84 16.89 54.53 7.46
N GLN A 85 16.12 55.12 8.39
CA GLN A 85 16.17 56.54 8.71
C GLN A 85 17.57 56.96 9.18
N ASN A 86 18.18 56.17 10.06
CA ASN A 86 19.51 56.43 10.60
C ASN A 86 20.58 56.38 9.50
N ILE A 87 20.50 55.45 8.54
CA ILE A 87 21.45 55.37 7.44
C ILE A 87 21.29 56.54 6.47
N ILE A 88 20.03 56.90 6.17
CA ILE A 88 19.71 58.04 5.30
C ILE A 88 20.27 59.33 5.90
N ALA A 89 20.06 59.58 7.20
CA ALA A 89 20.52 60.78 7.89
C ALA A 89 22.05 60.86 8.02
N ARG A 90 22.77 59.73 7.96
CA ARG A 90 24.20 59.66 8.28
C ARG A 90 25.12 60.32 7.26
N ASN A 91 24.90 60.06 5.96
CA ASN A 91 25.71 60.63 4.88
C ASN A 91 24.97 60.59 3.54
N ALA A 92 25.04 61.69 2.77
CA ALA A 92 24.50 61.79 1.42
C ALA A 92 25.02 60.70 0.45
N ASP A 93 26.26 60.23 0.61
CA ASP A 93 26.80 59.11 -0.17
C ASP A 93 26.07 57.79 0.11
N TYR A 94 25.86 57.45 1.39
CA TYR A 94 25.15 56.21 1.77
C TYR A 94 23.70 56.22 1.31
N ARG A 95 23.06 57.38 1.40
CA ARG A 95 21.70 57.62 0.88
C ARG A 95 21.63 57.44 -0.62
N ALA A 96 22.54 58.03 -1.37
CA ALA A 96 22.58 57.92 -2.83
C ALA A 96 22.79 56.47 -3.28
N ILE A 97 23.72 55.75 -2.63
CA ILE A 97 23.98 54.34 -2.87
C ILE A 97 22.73 53.50 -2.55
N MET A 98 22.01 53.83 -1.48
CA MET A 98 20.82 53.10 -1.05
C MET A 98 19.72 53.18 -2.11
N VAL A 99 19.34 54.39 -2.51
CA VAL A 99 18.31 54.61 -3.53
C VAL A 99 18.71 53.96 -4.86
N SER A 100 19.96 54.19 -5.31
CA SER A 100 20.47 53.62 -6.57
C SER A 100 20.53 52.08 -6.54
N SER A 101 20.88 51.49 -5.40
CA SER A 101 20.88 50.04 -5.18
C SER A 101 19.47 49.46 -5.20
N GLN A 102 18.48 50.17 -4.65
CA GLN A 102 17.08 49.72 -4.61
C GLN A 102 16.45 49.73 -5.99
N PHE A 103 16.63 50.80 -6.78
CA PHE A 103 16.18 50.82 -8.18
C PHE A 103 16.73 49.64 -8.99
N ARG A 104 18.04 49.38 -8.88
CA ARG A 104 18.66 48.23 -9.56
C ARG A 104 18.08 46.89 -9.09
N LEU A 105 17.86 46.74 -7.78
CA LEU A 105 17.29 45.52 -7.19
C LEU A 105 15.88 45.25 -7.71
N ALA A 106 15.01 46.26 -7.73
CA ALA A 106 13.64 46.12 -8.25
C ALA A 106 13.62 45.68 -9.72
N VAL A 107 14.46 46.28 -10.57
CA VAL A 107 14.54 45.93 -11.99
C VAL A 107 15.09 44.52 -12.20
N GLU A 108 16.13 44.14 -11.48
CA GLU A 108 16.72 42.80 -11.58
C GLU A 108 15.73 41.73 -11.10
N LEU A 109 15.04 41.97 -9.99
CA LEU A 109 14.06 41.04 -9.45
C LEU A 109 12.81 40.93 -10.32
N TYR A 110 12.32 42.04 -10.89
CA TYR A 110 11.22 42.01 -11.85
C TYR A 110 11.53 41.12 -13.07
N ARG A 111 12.77 41.13 -13.56
CA ARG A 111 13.19 40.25 -14.67
C ARG A 111 13.14 38.77 -14.27
N VAL A 112 13.54 38.44 -13.04
CA VAL A 112 13.44 37.07 -12.51
C VAL A 112 11.97 36.66 -12.40
N LYS A 113 11.13 37.52 -11.79
CA LYS A 113 9.67 37.32 -11.69
C LYS A 113 9.04 37.07 -13.06
N SER A 114 9.26 37.99 -14.01
CA SER A 114 8.71 37.89 -15.36
C SER A 114 9.14 36.60 -16.05
N SER A 115 10.41 36.18 -15.88
CA SER A 115 10.86 34.89 -16.41
C SER A 115 10.16 33.68 -15.78
N PHE A 116 9.90 33.70 -14.46
CA PHE A 116 9.14 32.65 -13.80
C PHE A 116 7.68 32.61 -14.25
N ASN A 117 7.03 33.76 -14.40
CA ASN A 117 5.65 33.81 -14.86
C ASN A 117 5.50 33.30 -16.30
N GLU A 118 6.39 33.71 -17.21
CA GLU A 118 6.42 33.19 -18.59
C GLU A 118 6.60 31.67 -18.62
N ARG A 119 7.43 31.13 -17.71
CA ARG A 119 7.68 29.68 -17.58
C ARG A 119 6.50 28.94 -16.99
N ALA A 120 5.87 29.48 -15.95
CA ALA A 120 4.67 28.94 -15.34
C ALA A 120 3.54 28.85 -16.37
N ALA A 121 3.29 29.94 -17.11
CA ALA A 121 2.30 29.98 -18.19
C ALA A 121 2.61 28.95 -19.29
N ARG A 122 3.88 28.89 -19.74
CA ARG A 122 4.33 27.93 -20.77
C ARG A 122 4.14 26.49 -20.32
N LEU A 123 4.56 26.14 -19.10
CA LEU A 123 4.47 24.78 -18.59
C LEU A 123 3.01 24.36 -18.33
N CYS A 124 2.18 25.27 -17.83
CA CYS A 124 0.75 25.06 -17.66
C CYS A 124 0.06 24.75 -19.00
N SER A 125 0.27 25.59 -20.01
CA SER A 125 -0.27 25.36 -21.35
C SER A 125 0.23 24.05 -21.97
N PHE A 126 1.51 23.73 -21.75
CA PHE A 126 2.08 22.46 -22.21
C PHE A 126 1.45 21.25 -21.52
N ALA A 127 1.20 21.33 -20.21
CA ALA A 127 0.59 20.26 -19.44
C ALA A 127 -0.85 19.97 -19.90
N GLN A 128 -1.67 21.01 -20.07
CA GLN A 128 -3.04 20.89 -20.58
C GLN A 128 -3.06 20.22 -21.96
N ARG A 129 -2.24 20.75 -22.88
CA ARG A 129 -2.12 20.21 -24.24
C ARG A 129 -1.65 18.76 -24.26
N SER A 130 -0.63 18.42 -23.47
CA SER A 130 -0.08 17.06 -23.41
C SER A 130 -1.11 16.07 -22.87
N TYR A 131 -1.92 16.48 -21.91
CA TYR A 131 -3.01 15.66 -21.37
C TYR A 131 -4.14 15.45 -22.40
N GLU A 132 -4.45 16.47 -23.19
CA GLU A 132 -5.41 16.37 -24.29
C GLU A 132 -4.91 15.45 -25.40
N GLU A 133 -3.65 15.60 -25.83
CA GLU A 133 -3.00 14.70 -26.79
C GLU A 133 -3.01 13.25 -26.30
N TYR A 134 -2.71 12.99 -25.01
CA TYR A 134 -2.82 11.66 -24.40
C TYR A 134 -4.24 11.08 -24.51
N LYS A 135 -5.28 11.87 -24.20
CA LYS A 135 -6.68 11.44 -24.30
C LYS A 135 -7.05 11.09 -25.75
N GLU A 136 -6.62 11.90 -26.71
CA GLU A 136 -6.86 11.67 -28.14
C GLU A 136 -6.18 10.39 -28.65
N ILE A 137 -4.92 10.15 -28.24
CA ILE A 137 -4.19 8.93 -28.59
C ILE A 137 -4.93 7.69 -28.04
N CYS A 138 -5.31 7.71 -26.76
CA CYS A 138 -6.05 6.62 -26.13
C CYS A 138 -7.39 6.34 -26.83
N ALA A 139 -8.14 7.39 -27.16
CA ALA A 139 -9.40 7.29 -27.88
C ALA A 139 -9.24 6.68 -29.28
N THR A 140 -8.18 7.05 -29.99
CA THR A 140 -7.88 6.57 -31.35
C THR A 140 -7.53 5.08 -31.36
N VAL A 141 -6.76 4.60 -30.37
CA VAL A 141 -6.35 3.18 -30.26
C VAL A 141 -7.41 2.31 -29.58
N GLY A 142 -8.42 2.90 -28.93
CA GLY A 142 -9.46 2.17 -28.21
C GLY A 142 -8.97 1.60 -26.86
N VAL A 143 -8.09 2.32 -26.19
CA VAL A 143 -7.58 2.02 -24.85
C VAL A 143 -8.30 2.91 -23.82
N PRO A 144 -8.79 2.37 -22.69
CA PRO A 144 -9.46 3.15 -21.67
C PRO A 144 -8.51 4.21 -21.08
N ILE A 145 -8.98 5.47 -21.08
CA ILE A 145 -8.28 6.63 -20.52
C ILE A 145 -8.28 6.50 -18.99
N VAL A 146 -7.11 6.67 -18.39
CA VAL A 146 -6.98 6.91 -16.94
C VAL A 146 -6.93 8.42 -16.73
N GLY A 147 -7.93 8.96 -16.05
CA GLY A 147 -8.04 10.40 -15.79
C GLY A 147 -7.12 10.86 -14.66
N MET A 148 -6.66 12.10 -14.75
CA MET A 148 -5.87 12.78 -13.71
C MET A 148 -6.61 14.04 -13.27
N GLU A 149 -7.20 14.00 -12.06
CA GLU A 149 -8.00 15.11 -11.50
C GLU A 149 -7.21 16.42 -11.51
N GLU A 150 -5.91 16.39 -11.18
CA GLU A 150 -5.09 17.60 -11.12
C GLU A 150 -4.88 18.26 -12.50
N LEU A 151 -4.97 17.48 -13.59
CA LEU A 151 -4.88 17.98 -14.96
C LEU A 151 -6.27 18.29 -15.56
N GLU A 152 -7.33 17.67 -15.04
CA GLU A 152 -8.73 17.98 -15.40
C GLU A 152 -9.19 19.30 -14.80
N GLU A 153 -8.76 19.59 -13.57
CA GLU A 153 -9.06 20.83 -12.85
C GLU A 153 -8.00 21.93 -13.08
N LEU A 154 -6.97 21.66 -13.88
CA LEU A 154 -5.89 22.61 -14.13
C LEU A 154 -6.42 23.86 -14.84
N GLN A 155 -6.50 24.96 -14.10
CA GLN A 155 -6.84 26.26 -14.64
C GLN A 155 -5.64 26.90 -15.34
N LEU A 156 -5.93 27.80 -16.29
CA LEU A 156 -4.91 28.64 -16.90
C LEU A 156 -4.18 29.43 -15.81
N TYR A 157 -2.85 29.51 -15.92
CA TYR A 157 -2.05 30.29 -15.00
C TYR A 157 -2.42 31.77 -15.12
N GLU A 158 -2.93 32.35 -14.04
CA GLU A 158 -3.22 33.77 -13.90
C GLU A 158 -2.21 34.40 -12.94
N GLU A 159 -1.63 35.53 -13.33
CA GLU A 159 -0.75 36.29 -12.45
C GLU A 159 -1.55 36.95 -11.33
N THR A 160 -1.12 36.77 -10.09
CA THR A 160 -1.84 37.22 -8.87
C THR A 160 -1.93 38.73 -8.73
N GLN A 161 -1.01 39.52 -9.31
CA GLN A 161 -1.01 41.00 -9.19
C GLN A 161 -0.48 41.73 -10.45
N GLN A 162 -1.37 42.38 -11.21
CA GLN A 162 -1.02 43.20 -12.39
C GLN A 162 -0.74 44.68 -12.07
N ASP A 163 -1.14 45.18 -10.89
CA ASP A 163 -1.20 46.62 -10.58
C ASP A 163 0.16 47.35 -10.60
N ASN A 164 1.26 46.61 -10.44
CA ASN A 164 2.62 47.19 -10.37
C ASN A 164 3.39 47.19 -11.69
N GLU A 165 2.92 46.49 -12.74
CA GLU A 165 3.64 46.40 -14.02
C GLU A 165 3.78 47.76 -14.72
N SER A 166 2.74 48.58 -14.63
CA SER A 166 2.74 49.94 -15.21
C SER A 166 3.85 50.84 -14.66
N LYS A 167 4.37 50.54 -13.46
CA LYS A 167 5.43 51.32 -12.79
C LYS A 167 6.84 50.81 -13.09
N ILE A 168 7.00 49.63 -13.70
CA ILE A 168 8.34 49.07 -13.98
C ILE A 168 9.18 50.00 -14.85
N ALA A 169 8.58 50.60 -15.89
CA ALA A 169 9.28 51.54 -16.76
C ALA A 169 9.89 52.73 -15.97
N TYR A 170 9.25 53.16 -14.89
CA TYR A 170 9.79 54.19 -14.00
C TYR A 170 11.03 53.68 -13.25
N TYR A 171 10.99 52.49 -12.67
CA TYR A 171 12.15 51.93 -11.94
C TYR A 171 13.32 51.60 -12.87
N GLU A 172 13.06 51.19 -14.13
CA GLU A 172 14.09 50.98 -15.15
C GLU A 172 14.84 52.26 -15.49
N GLU A 173 14.14 53.39 -15.67
CA GLU A 173 14.78 54.68 -15.85
C GLU A 173 15.52 55.12 -14.59
N GLY A 174 14.94 54.90 -13.40
CA GLY A 174 15.58 55.17 -12.11
C GLY A 174 16.91 54.42 -11.93
N ALA A 175 16.99 53.17 -12.38
CA ALA A 175 18.21 52.35 -12.29
C ALA A 175 19.34 52.85 -13.21
N LYS A 176 19.03 53.62 -14.26
CA LYS A 176 20.00 54.21 -15.20
C LYS A 176 20.58 55.53 -14.70
N ILE A 177 20.00 56.14 -13.67
CA ILE A 177 20.45 57.43 -13.14
C ILE A 177 21.88 57.29 -12.57
N PRO A 178 22.84 58.11 -13.03
CA PRO A 178 24.19 58.13 -12.48
C PRO A 178 24.22 58.46 -10.98
N LEU A 179 25.08 57.79 -10.21
CA LEU A 179 25.13 57.92 -8.75
C LEU A 179 25.36 59.37 -8.27
N ASN A 180 26.12 60.16 -9.01
CA ASN A 180 26.35 61.59 -8.71
C ASN A 180 25.05 62.42 -8.84
N ALA A 181 24.22 62.15 -9.83
CA ALA A 181 22.91 62.79 -10.00
C ALA A 181 21.94 62.36 -8.91
N THR A 182 21.88 61.06 -8.58
CA THR A 182 21.11 60.55 -7.44
C THR A 182 21.53 61.22 -6.13
N LYS A 183 22.85 61.37 -5.91
CA LYS A 183 23.39 62.06 -4.74
C LYS A 183 22.96 63.51 -4.68
N MET A 184 23.09 64.26 -5.78
CA MET A 184 22.65 65.65 -5.82
C MET A 184 21.16 65.77 -5.49
N TYR A 185 20.30 64.99 -6.13
CA TYR A 185 18.86 65.05 -5.94
C TYR A 185 18.42 64.68 -4.51
N PHE A 186 18.85 63.53 -3.98
CA PHE A 186 18.42 63.05 -2.67
C PHE A 186 19.19 63.68 -1.49
N SER A 187 20.22 64.47 -1.75
CA SER A 187 20.86 65.30 -0.72
C SER A 187 19.98 66.47 -0.25
N TYR A 188 19.00 66.90 -1.05
CA TYR A 188 18.10 68.01 -0.70
C TYR A 188 17.08 67.66 0.39
N SER A 189 16.63 66.40 0.47
CA SER A 189 15.63 65.98 1.45
C SER A 189 15.80 64.52 1.85
N GLU A 190 15.92 64.28 3.16
CA GLU A 190 15.99 62.93 3.74
C GLU A 190 14.66 62.19 3.60
N THR A 191 13.56 62.93 3.78
CA THR A 191 12.20 62.42 3.66
C THR A 191 11.92 61.89 2.26
N MET A 192 12.40 62.57 1.22
CA MET A 192 12.24 62.11 -0.17
C MET A 192 12.98 60.80 -0.43
N ALA A 193 14.21 60.68 0.10
CA ALA A 193 14.97 59.44 -0.03
C ALA A 193 14.32 58.29 0.74
N HIS A 194 13.82 58.56 1.95
CA HIS A 194 13.12 57.57 2.76
C HIS A 194 11.88 57.05 2.03
N PHE A 195 11.02 57.94 1.55
CA PHE A 195 9.81 57.54 0.83
C PHE A 195 10.14 56.71 -0.41
N GLN A 196 11.15 57.09 -1.19
CA GLN A 196 11.55 56.34 -2.38
C GLN A 196 12.11 54.95 -2.05
N VAL A 197 12.91 54.83 -0.99
CA VAL A 197 13.45 53.54 -0.55
C VAL A 197 12.35 52.64 -0.02
N ASP A 198 11.43 53.19 0.78
CA ASP A 198 10.32 52.46 1.37
C ASP A 198 9.35 51.93 0.30
N GLU A 199 8.99 52.77 -0.67
CA GLU A 199 8.17 52.38 -1.83
C GLU A 199 8.80 51.22 -2.61
N ILE A 200 10.10 51.30 -2.91
CA ILE A 200 10.80 50.23 -3.65
C ILE A 200 10.94 48.98 -2.77
N THR A 201 11.10 49.14 -1.45
CA THR A 201 11.21 48.01 -0.53
C THR A 201 9.93 47.19 -0.53
N GLN A 202 8.76 47.84 -0.43
CA GLN A 202 7.45 47.17 -0.52
C GLN A 202 7.26 46.46 -1.86
N LEU A 203 7.68 47.08 -2.97
CA LEU A 203 7.64 46.46 -4.28
C LEU A 203 8.53 45.21 -4.38
N VAL A 204 9.74 45.27 -3.83
CA VAL A 204 10.68 44.13 -3.82
C VAL A 204 10.15 42.98 -2.98
N ILE A 205 9.49 43.25 -1.85
CA ILE A 205 8.85 42.22 -1.02
C ILE A 205 7.77 41.49 -1.82
N SER A 206 6.86 42.22 -2.47
CA SER A 206 5.82 41.65 -3.34
C SER A 206 6.43 40.80 -4.47
N PHE A 207 7.48 41.28 -5.14
CA PHE A 207 8.13 40.48 -6.19
C PHE A 207 8.81 39.21 -5.68
N LEU A 208 9.35 39.21 -4.46
CA LEU A 208 9.93 38.00 -3.85
C LEU A 208 8.85 36.96 -3.53
N GLU A 209 7.70 37.40 -3.03
CA GLU A 209 6.54 36.53 -2.76
C GLU A 209 6.03 35.90 -4.06
N GLU A 210 5.82 36.71 -5.10
CA GLU A 210 5.37 36.23 -6.41
C GLU A 210 6.39 35.28 -7.06
N CYS A 211 7.70 35.55 -6.94
CA CYS A 211 8.72 34.60 -7.39
C CYS A 211 8.63 33.26 -6.65
N SER A 212 8.27 33.27 -5.36
CA SER A 212 8.06 32.06 -4.57
C SER A 212 6.86 31.26 -5.06
N GLU A 213 5.72 31.93 -5.25
CA GLU A 213 4.48 31.32 -5.74
C GLU A 213 4.68 30.69 -7.12
N SER A 214 5.27 31.45 -8.07
CA SER A 214 5.53 30.96 -9.42
C SER A 214 6.53 29.80 -9.44
N ALA A 215 7.58 29.86 -8.61
CA ALA A 215 8.54 28.76 -8.50
C ALA A 215 7.91 27.48 -7.92
N GLU A 216 7.08 27.58 -6.89
CA GLU A 216 6.37 26.43 -6.29
C GLU A 216 5.34 25.84 -7.28
N TYR A 217 4.65 26.69 -8.04
CA TYR A 217 3.73 26.26 -9.10
C TYR A 217 4.44 25.53 -10.24
N ILE A 218 5.61 26.02 -10.69
CA ILE A 218 6.40 25.30 -11.70
C ILE A 218 6.84 23.94 -11.17
N LYS A 219 7.31 23.85 -9.92
CA LYS A 219 7.71 22.57 -9.31
C LYS A 219 6.54 21.58 -9.24
N SER A 220 5.35 22.02 -8.83
CA SER A 220 4.18 21.14 -8.75
C SER A 220 3.77 20.61 -10.13
N LEU A 221 3.82 21.45 -11.17
CA LEU A 221 3.58 21.00 -12.54
C LEU A 221 4.63 20.01 -13.04
N MET A 222 5.91 20.23 -12.73
CA MET A 222 6.98 19.29 -13.06
C MET A 222 6.78 17.92 -12.37
N ASP A 223 6.32 17.94 -11.12
CA ASP A 223 5.95 16.72 -10.39
C ASP A 223 4.80 16.00 -11.10
N ILE A 224 3.68 16.69 -11.37
CA ILE A 224 2.51 16.12 -12.04
C ILE A 224 2.86 15.51 -13.40
N LEU A 225 3.74 16.17 -14.16
CA LEU A 225 4.13 15.71 -15.50
C LEU A 225 5.09 14.52 -15.48
N CYS A 226 6.09 14.51 -14.59
CA CYS A 226 7.18 13.54 -14.68
C CYS A 226 7.86 13.15 -13.36
N LEU A 227 8.03 14.08 -12.41
CA LEU A 227 8.99 13.88 -11.31
C LEU A 227 8.44 13.11 -10.10
N ARG A 228 7.11 13.03 -9.91
CA ARG A 228 6.54 12.23 -8.80
C ARG A 228 6.64 10.73 -9.07
N SER A 229 6.88 9.93 -8.02
CA SER A 229 7.12 8.49 -8.12
C SER A 229 5.97 7.67 -8.68
N ARG A 230 4.72 8.13 -8.49
CA ARG A 230 3.50 7.47 -8.97
C ARG A 230 2.50 8.51 -9.45
N ASN A 231 1.63 8.09 -10.37
CA ASN A 231 0.53 8.90 -10.90
C ASN A 231 0.99 10.11 -11.75
N ASN A 232 2.22 10.17 -12.29
CA ASN A 232 2.58 11.27 -13.20
C ASN A 232 2.16 10.99 -14.65
N LEU A 233 2.00 12.05 -15.46
CA LEU A 233 1.53 11.92 -16.84
C LEU A 233 2.46 11.06 -17.71
N PHE A 234 3.78 11.19 -17.53
CA PHE A 234 4.78 10.40 -18.27
C PHE A 234 4.59 8.89 -18.03
N GLU A 235 4.47 8.45 -16.77
CA GLU A 235 4.30 7.04 -16.42
C GLU A 235 2.93 6.51 -16.89
N HIS A 236 1.86 7.30 -16.82
CA HIS A 236 0.56 6.89 -17.38
C HIS A 236 0.63 6.64 -18.87
N ILE A 237 1.26 7.55 -19.64
CA ILE A 237 1.46 7.38 -21.08
C ILE A 237 2.35 6.16 -21.34
N TYR A 238 3.42 5.99 -20.57
CA TYR A 238 4.35 4.88 -20.68
C TYR A 238 3.68 3.52 -20.43
N GLU A 239 2.90 3.37 -19.35
CA GLU A 239 2.15 2.15 -19.05
C GLU A 239 1.08 1.87 -20.13
N LYS A 240 0.37 2.91 -20.57
CA LYS A 240 -0.66 2.79 -21.61
C LYS A 240 -0.06 2.41 -22.97
N ALA A 241 1.17 2.80 -23.26
CA ALA A 241 1.87 2.38 -24.48
C ALA A 241 2.00 0.85 -24.59
N TYR A 242 2.18 0.14 -23.47
CA TYR A 242 2.19 -1.32 -23.46
C TYR A 242 0.80 -1.93 -23.67
N GLU A 243 -0.24 -1.35 -23.08
CA GLU A 243 -1.62 -1.79 -23.34
C GLU A 243 -2.03 -1.56 -24.81
N MET A 244 -1.55 -0.46 -25.42
CA MET A 244 -1.69 -0.20 -26.85
C MET A 244 -0.99 -1.28 -27.68
N LYS A 245 0.24 -1.67 -27.30
CA LYS A 245 1.02 -2.72 -27.95
C LYS A 245 0.31 -4.08 -27.98
N GLU A 246 -0.49 -4.41 -26.96
CA GLU A 246 -1.28 -5.66 -26.95
C GLU A 246 -2.43 -5.67 -27.97
N LYS A 247 -2.92 -4.49 -28.38
CA LYS A 247 -4.04 -4.34 -29.33
C LYS A 247 -3.59 -3.99 -30.75
N ALA A 248 -2.53 -3.19 -30.91
CA ALA A 248 -1.98 -2.68 -32.16
C ALA A 248 -0.51 -2.27 -31.99
N ASP A 249 0.18 -1.79 -33.03
CA ASP A 249 1.51 -1.18 -32.85
C ASP A 249 1.41 0.15 -32.07
N ILE A 250 2.49 0.50 -31.36
CA ILE A 250 2.57 1.77 -30.61
C ILE A 250 2.58 2.94 -31.60
N PRO A 251 1.62 3.89 -31.51
CA PRO A 251 1.61 5.07 -32.36
C PRO A 251 2.87 5.92 -32.17
N SER A 252 3.41 6.46 -33.26
CA SER A 252 4.56 7.36 -33.23
C SER A 252 4.34 8.59 -32.34
N GLU A 253 3.08 9.00 -32.22
CA GLU A 253 2.55 10.09 -31.42
C GLU A 253 2.83 9.89 -29.93
N VAL A 254 2.85 8.64 -29.44
CA VAL A 254 3.22 8.33 -28.05
C VAL A 254 4.69 8.67 -27.79
N HIS A 255 5.58 8.30 -28.71
CA HIS A 255 7.01 8.61 -28.58
C HIS A 255 7.27 10.12 -28.68
N VAL A 256 6.53 10.82 -29.54
CA VAL A 256 6.62 12.28 -29.66
C VAL A 256 6.16 12.94 -28.36
N LEU A 257 5.06 12.48 -27.77
CA LEU A 257 4.52 13.04 -26.53
C LEU A 257 5.46 12.81 -25.34
N LEU A 258 5.97 11.58 -25.17
CA LEU A 258 6.92 11.25 -24.10
C LEU A 258 8.21 12.08 -24.22
N ASN A 259 8.81 12.16 -25.41
CA ASN A 259 9.99 12.99 -25.64
C ASN A 259 9.69 14.49 -25.42
N GLY A 260 8.52 14.96 -25.84
CA GLY A 260 8.07 16.33 -25.61
C GLY A 260 8.03 16.68 -24.13
N ILE A 261 7.50 15.78 -23.29
CA ILE A 261 7.49 15.96 -21.83
C ILE A 261 8.93 16.05 -21.30
N LEU A 262 9.83 15.16 -21.72
CA LEU A 262 11.21 15.16 -21.24
C LEU A 262 12.00 16.41 -21.65
N ASP A 263 11.81 16.88 -22.89
CA ASP A 263 12.48 18.07 -23.39
C ASP A 263 11.97 19.33 -22.67
N GLU A 264 10.65 19.42 -22.41
CA GLU A 264 10.05 20.55 -21.70
C GLU A 264 10.49 20.57 -20.22
N ILE A 265 10.46 19.42 -19.53
CA ILE A 265 10.94 19.30 -18.16
C ILE A 265 12.45 19.61 -18.08
N GLY A 266 13.24 19.11 -19.02
CA GLY A 266 14.68 19.41 -19.12
C GLY A 266 14.95 20.90 -19.31
N PHE A 267 14.13 21.59 -20.12
CA PHE A 267 14.22 23.04 -20.33
C PHE A 267 13.95 23.85 -19.06
N HIS A 268 12.92 23.49 -18.28
CA HIS A 268 12.60 24.17 -17.02
C HIS A 268 13.59 23.83 -15.90
N TYR A 269 13.97 22.55 -15.78
CA TYR A 269 14.92 22.07 -14.78
C TYR A 269 16.26 22.83 -14.83
N LYS A 270 16.80 23.03 -16.04
CA LYS A 270 18.08 23.73 -16.22
C LYS A 270 18.04 25.17 -15.69
N GLU A 271 16.94 25.89 -15.91
CA GLU A 271 16.81 27.26 -15.43
C GLU A 271 16.55 27.30 -13.93
N LEU A 272 15.63 26.48 -13.42
CA LEU A 272 15.32 26.41 -11.99
C LEU A 272 16.57 26.08 -11.19
N LYS A 273 17.39 25.13 -11.64
CA LYS A 273 18.65 24.77 -10.98
C LYS A 273 19.66 25.92 -10.94
N SER A 274 19.55 26.88 -11.86
CA SER A 274 20.39 28.08 -11.86
C SER A 274 19.92 29.13 -10.85
N GLN A 275 18.62 29.21 -10.57
CA GLN A 275 17.99 30.24 -9.73
C GLN A 275 17.63 29.77 -8.31
N ILE A 276 17.35 28.48 -8.13
CA ILE A 276 16.76 27.87 -6.93
C ILE A 276 17.72 26.80 -6.40
N GLN A 277 17.83 26.71 -5.07
CA GLN A 277 18.73 25.76 -4.40
C GLN A 277 18.13 24.35 -4.27
N ASP A 278 16.83 24.26 -4.03
CA ASP A 278 16.09 23.03 -3.76
C ASP A 278 15.22 22.65 -4.96
N VAL A 279 15.84 22.13 -6.02
CA VAL A 279 15.16 21.65 -7.23
C VAL A 279 15.22 20.12 -7.24
N PRO A 280 14.08 19.41 -7.36
CA PRO A 280 14.06 17.95 -7.43
C PRO A 280 14.97 17.43 -8.55
N GLU A 281 15.74 16.36 -8.28
CA GLU A 281 16.65 15.82 -9.29
C GLU A 281 15.89 15.26 -10.51
N PHE A 282 16.39 15.59 -11.70
CA PHE A 282 15.87 15.09 -12.98
C PHE A 282 17.00 14.46 -13.79
N ASN A 283 16.93 13.15 -14.00
CA ASN A 283 17.90 12.39 -14.79
C ASN A 283 17.34 12.16 -16.20
N MET A 284 17.71 13.03 -17.14
CA MET A 284 17.24 12.95 -18.52
C MET A 284 17.63 11.65 -19.23
N ASP A 285 18.81 11.10 -18.94
CA ASP A 285 19.33 9.89 -19.59
C ASP A 285 18.51 8.66 -19.20
N LEU A 286 18.11 8.56 -17.92
CA LEU A 286 17.25 7.50 -17.41
C LEU A 286 15.91 7.46 -18.16
N PHE A 287 15.24 8.61 -18.26
CA PHE A 287 13.94 8.69 -18.91
C PHE A 287 14.03 8.49 -20.43
N LYS A 288 15.09 8.95 -21.09
CA LYS A 288 15.33 8.64 -22.51
C LYS A 288 15.51 7.15 -22.74
N GLY A 289 16.24 6.46 -21.86
CA GLY A 289 16.34 4.99 -21.88
C GLY A 289 14.98 4.29 -21.83
N LYS A 290 14.04 4.77 -20.99
CA LYS A 290 12.66 4.25 -20.97
C LYS A 290 11.95 4.42 -22.32
N VAL A 291 12.04 5.60 -22.94
CA VAL A 291 11.40 5.87 -24.24
C VAL A 291 12.03 5.03 -25.36
N ASP A 292 13.34 4.81 -25.32
CA ASP A 292 14.06 3.97 -26.28
C ASP A 292 13.69 2.49 -26.14
N ASN A 293 13.45 2.00 -24.92
CA ASN A 293 12.98 0.63 -24.66
C ASN A 293 11.58 0.36 -25.25
N LEU A 294 10.70 1.37 -25.30
CA LEU A 294 9.42 1.26 -26.00
C LEU A 294 9.61 1.04 -27.52
N ALA A 295 10.65 1.64 -28.11
CA ALA A 295 10.94 1.56 -29.55
C ALA A 295 11.64 0.25 -29.94
N SER A 296 12.44 -0.34 -29.06
CA SER A 296 13.15 -1.61 -29.32
C SER A 296 12.23 -2.84 -29.27
N GLY A 297 11.01 -2.70 -28.74
CA GLY A 297 10.03 -3.76 -28.70
C GLY A 297 10.32 -4.87 -27.69
N GLU A 298 11.38 -4.73 -26.88
CA GLU A 298 11.65 -5.63 -25.76
C GLU A 298 10.58 -5.41 -24.69
N ALA A 299 9.82 -6.46 -24.37
CA ALA A 299 8.98 -6.46 -23.17
C ALA A 299 9.90 -6.13 -21.98
N PRO A 300 9.43 -5.38 -20.97
CA PRO A 300 10.27 -5.01 -19.86
C PRO A 300 10.80 -6.32 -19.26
N VAL A 301 12.12 -6.52 -19.36
CA VAL A 301 12.81 -7.11 -18.24
C VAL A 301 12.37 -6.24 -17.09
N ILE A 302 11.73 -6.83 -16.07
CA ILE A 302 11.48 -6.17 -14.80
C ILE A 302 12.86 -5.70 -14.37
N GLU A 303 13.22 -4.45 -14.72
CA GLU A 303 14.46 -3.84 -14.30
C GLU A 303 14.31 -3.80 -12.80
N THR A 304 15.07 -4.68 -12.18
CA THR A 304 15.22 -4.72 -10.75
C THR A 304 15.77 -3.35 -10.44
N LYS A 305 14.93 -2.45 -9.87
CA LYS A 305 15.36 -1.13 -9.39
C LYS A 305 16.74 -1.31 -8.77
N SER A 306 17.69 -0.44 -9.12
CA SER A 306 19.00 -0.49 -8.48
C SER A 306 18.81 -0.62 -6.97
N GLN A 307 19.62 -1.43 -6.29
CA GLN A 307 19.51 -1.56 -4.83
C GLN A 307 19.54 -0.19 -4.14
N GLU A 308 20.27 0.77 -4.71
CA GLU A 308 20.37 2.14 -4.22
C GLU A 308 19.04 2.92 -4.39
N GLU A 309 18.39 2.84 -5.55
CA GLU A 309 17.12 3.54 -5.82
C GLU A 309 15.97 2.99 -4.96
N ARG A 310 15.97 1.67 -4.74
CA ARG A 310 14.98 1.01 -3.87
C ARG A 310 15.16 1.41 -2.42
N GLU A 311 16.41 1.54 -1.96
CA GLU A 311 16.70 1.99 -0.60
C GLU A 311 16.31 3.46 -0.41
N GLU A 312 16.53 4.32 -1.41
CA GLU A 312 16.11 5.73 -1.37
C GLU A 312 14.58 5.92 -1.38
N GLU A 313 13.85 5.11 -2.14
CA GLU A 313 12.38 5.10 -2.10
C GLU A 313 11.86 4.63 -0.74
N ILE A 314 12.42 3.54 -0.19
CA ILE A 314 12.08 3.07 1.16
C ILE A 314 12.37 4.16 2.20
N GLN A 315 13.49 4.86 2.07
CA GLN A 315 13.85 5.95 2.98
C GLN A 315 12.84 7.11 2.92
N ARG A 316 12.41 7.50 1.72
CA ARG A 316 11.37 8.53 1.51
C ARG A 316 10.02 8.09 2.07
N ASP A 317 9.63 6.85 1.81
CA ASP A 317 8.39 6.27 2.33
C ASP A 317 8.40 6.25 3.86
N VAL A 318 9.49 5.80 4.49
CA VAL A 318 9.65 5.81 5.95
C VAL A 318 9.60 7.23 6.50
N ALA A 319 10.23 8.21 5.84
CA ALA A 319 10.15 9.60 6.25
C ALA A 319 8.71 10.15 6.19
N SER A 320 7.91 9.69 5.23
CA SER A 320 6.49 10.06 5.10
C SER A 320 5.60 9.49 6.21
N LEU A 321 6.04 8.46 6.96
CA LEU A 321 5.26 7.83 8.03
C LEU A 321 5.19 8.65 9.32
N LYS A 322 5.85 9.81 9.40
CA LYS A 322 5.78 10.66 10.59
C LYS A 322 4.35 11.13 10.85
N GLY A 323 3.81 10.83 12.02
CA GLY A 323 2.42 11.11 12.39
C GLY A 323 1.42 10.19 11.69
N SER A 324 1.75 8.90 11.50
CA SER A 324 0.93 7.93 10.76
C SER A 324 -0.50 7.86 11.29
N MET A 325 -0.67 7.85 12.61
CA MET A 325 -2.00 7.79 13.22
C MET A 325 -2.87 8.99 12.83
N GLU A 326 -2.31 10.21 12.80
CA GLU A 326 -3.04 11.41 12.39
C GLU A 326 -3.35 11.41 10.89
N GLN A 327 -2.43 10.91 10.06
CA GLN A 327 -2.68 10.75 8.62
C GLN A 327 -3.87 9.81 8.37
N ILE A 328 -3.93 8.68 9.08
CA ILE A 328 -5.03 7.70 8.96
C ILE A 328 -6.35 8.28 9.47
N LEU A 329 -6.35 8.93 10.65
CA LEU A 329 -7.55 9.54 11.22
C LEU A 329 -8.12 10.65 10.33
N LYS A 330 -7.24 11.50 9.76
CA LYS A 330 -7.60 12.56 8.83
C LYS A 330 -8.17 12.00 7.53
N PHE A 331 -7.53 10.98 6.95
CA PHE A 331 -8.01 10.34 5.73
C PHE A 331 -9.40 9.71 5.92
N ALA A 332 -9.61 9.01 7.04
CA ALA A 332 -10.89 8.37 7.35
C ALA A 332 -12.01 9.35 7.73
N SER A 333 -11.70 10.63 8.00
CA SER A 333 -12.62 11.60 8.59
C SER A 333 -13.30 11.05 9.85
N PHE A 334 -12.49 10.47 10.76
CA PHE A 334 -12.98 9.76 11.93
C PHE A 334 -13.58 10.72 12.98
N ASP A 335 -14.59 10.24 13.72
CA ASP A 335 -15.26 11.03 14.76
C ASP A 335 -14.28 11.53 15.83
N GLU A 336 -14.27 12.83 16.11
CA GLU A 336 -13.26 13.45 16.98
C GLU A 336 -13.26 12.88 18.41
N THR A 337 -14.42 12.52 18.96
CA THR A 337 -14.51 11.94 20.31
C THR A 337 -13.88 10.55 20.36
N LYS A 338 -14.07 9.76 19.30
CA LYS A 338 -13.45 8.45 19.14
C LYS A 338 -11.96 8.58 18.81
N SER A 339 -11.56 9.56 18.01
CA SER A 339 -10.17 9.90 17.71
C SER A 339 -9.40 10.22 18.98
N GLU A 340 -9.92 11.10 19.85
CA GLU A 340 -9.30 11.40 21.14
C GLU A 340 -9.15 10.17 22.04
N THR A 341 -10.19 9.32 22.06
CA THR A 341 -10.16 8.08 22.85
C THR A 341 -9.09 7.13 22.30
N LEU A 342 -8.94 7.02 20.98
CA LEU A 342 -7.92 6.21 20.35
C LEU A 342 -6.52 6.77 20.64
N ARG A 343 -6.30 8.08 20.46
CA ARG A 343 -5.03 8.78 20.76
C ARG A 343 -4.57 8.51 22.19
N LYS A 344 -5.43 8.76 23.18
CA LYS A 344 -5.12 8.54 24.61
C LYS A 344 -4.70 7.10 24.90
N ASN A 345 -5.40 6.12 24.32
CA ASN A 345 -5.10 4.71 24.50
C ASN A 345 -3.80 4.28 23.80
N VAL A 346 -3.55 4.78 22.58
CA VAL A 346 -2.33 4.49 21.82
C VAL A 346 -1.12 5.14 22.49
N ASP A 347 -1.23 6.39 22.95
CA ASP A 347 -0.15 7.07 23.69
C ASP A 347 0.19 6.34 25.00
N TYR A 348 -0.81 5.79 25.69
CA TYR A 348 -0.57 4.93 26.85
C TYR A 348 0.19 3.66 26.46
N LEU A 349 -0.15 3.02 25.33
CA LEU A 349 0.55 1.84 24.83
C LEU A 349 1.98 2.15 24.40
N VAL A 350 2.23 3.29 23.73
CA VAL A 350 3.58 3.73 23.33
C VAL A 350 4.49 3.84 24.54
N ASN A 351 3.98 4.36 25.66
CA ASN A 351 4.75 4.55 26.89
C ASN A 351 4.74 3.33 27.84
N ALA A 352 3.98 2.27 27.53
CA ALA A 352 3.88 1.11 28.40
C ALA A 352 5.19 0.29 28.41
N PRO A 353 5.69 -0.12 29.59
CA PRO A 353 6.93 -0.89 29.71
C PRO A 353 6.80 -2.33 29.17
N ASP A 354 5.63 -2.94 29.32
CA ASP A 354 5.32 -4.26 28.75
C ASP A 354 3.92 -4.25 28.12
N ARG A 355 3.85 -4.10 26.79
CA ARG A 355 2.60 -4.09 26.01
C ARG A 355 1.95 -5.48 25.91
N MET A 356 2.71 -6.54 26.22
CA MET A 356 2.24 -7.93 26.21
C MET A 356 1.64 -8.36 27.55
N SER A 357 1.77 -7.52 28.58
CA SER A 357 1.23 -7.77 29.90
C SER A 357 -0.28 -8.07 29.88
N VAL A 358 -0.67 -8.97 30.78
CA VAL A 358 -2.06 -9.41 31.01
C VAL A 358 -2.68 -8.65 32.18
N GLU A 359 -1.99 -7.62 32.70
CA GLU A 359 -2.51 -6.72 33.73
C GLU A 359 -3.81 -6.04 33.29
N ASP A 360 -4.66 -5.73 34.28
CA ASP A 360 -6.01 -5.26 34.03
C ASP A 360 -6.07 -3.95 33.23
N ASP A 361 -5.07 -3.07 33.35
CA ASP A 361 -5.09 -1.77 32.69
C ASP A 361 -4.79 -1.86 31.20
N ILE A 362 -3.75 -2.61 30.79
CA ILE A 362 -3.46 -2.88 29.37
C ILE A 362 -4.59 -3.67 28.72
N LYS A 363 -5.21 -4.60 29.46
CA LYS A 363 -6.37 -5.36 28.98
C LYS A 363 -7.59 -4.47 28.75
N LYS A 364 -7.85 -3.49 29.63
CA LYS A 364 -8.91 -2.49 29.42
C LYS A 364 -8.64 -1.65 28.17
N VAL A 365 -7.40 -1.21 27.99
CA VAL A 365 -6.98 -0.45 26.80
C VAL A 365 -7.21 -1.27 25.52
N LYS A 366 -6.72 -2.51 25.45
CA LYS A 366 -6.94 -3.44 24.33
C LYS A 366 -8.42 -3.61 23.99
N LYS A 367 -9.26 -3.81 25.02
CA LYS A 367 -10.71 -3.96 24.85
C LYS A 367 -11.37 -2.68 24.33
N SER A 368 -10.87 -1.51 24.74
CA SER A 368 -11.36 -0.20 24.30
C SER A 368 -11.00 0.11 22.84
N ILE A 369 -9.77 -0.19 22.41
CA ILE A 369 -9.32 0.15 21.05
C ILE A 369 -9.85 -0.80 19.98
N THR A 370 -10.07 -2.08 20.29
CA THR A 370 -10.48 -3.10 19.31
C THR A 370 -11.68 -2.69 18.43
N PRO A 371 -12.84 -2.28 18.98
CA PRO A 371 -13.97 -1.87 18.14
C PRO A 371 -13.67 -0.59 17.34
N LEU A 372 -12.84 0.32 17.87
CA LEU A 372 -12.47 1.56 17.18
C LEU A 372 -11.60 1.29 15.95
N ILE A 373 -10.67 0.34 16.04
CA ILE A 373 -9.81 -0.03 14.92
C ILE A 373 -10.60 -0.59 13.74
N PHE A 374 -11.53 -1.51 13.98
CA PHE A 374 -12.34 -2.08 12.88
C PHE A 374 -13.33 -1.07 12.30
N GLN A 375 -13.82 -0.12 13.10
CA GLN A 375 -14.59 1.03 12.59
C GLN A 375 -13.72 1.95 11.71
N LEU A 376 -12.50 2.25 12.16
CA LEU A 376 -11.54 3.05 11.40
C LEU A 376 -11.15 2.37 10.09
N TYR A 377 -10.90 1.06 10.13
CA TYR A 377 -10.59 0.23 8.95
C TYR A 377 -11.72 0.27 7.92
N LEU A 378 -12.98 0.13 8.35
CA LEU A 378 -14.14 0.24 7.46
C LEU A 378 -14.24 1.61 6.79
N LEU A 379 -14.00 2.70 7.53
CA LEU A 379 -14.06 4.06 6.98
C LEU A 379 -12.92 4.33 5.99
N CYS A 380 -11.70 3.85 6.30
CA CYS A 380 -10.58 3.91 5.36
C CYS A 380 -10.90 3.15 4.07
N TYR A 381 -11.44 1.93 4.18
CA TYR A 381 -11.84 1.14 3.01
C TYR A 381 -12.85 1.88 2.13
N ARG A 382 -13.91 2.46 2.73
CA ARG A 382 -14.91 3.26 1.99
C ARG A 382 -14.28 4.44 1.25
N LYS A 383 -13.39 5.18 1.93
CA LYS A 383 -12.68 6.32 1.32
C LYS A 383 -11.76 5.90 0.17
N ILE A 384 -11.08 4.76 0.30
CA ILE A 384 -10.28 4.19 -0.79
C ILE A 384 -11.18 3.83 -1.99
N LYS A 385 -12.39 3.32 -1.75
CA LYS A 385 -13.32 2.96 -2.84
C LYS A 385 -14.02 4.12 -3.50
N GLU A 386 -14.22 5.24 -2.79
CA GLU A 386 -14.67 6.49 -3.39
C GLU A 386 -13.67 7.01 -4.45
N GLY A 387 -12.37 6.73 -4.26
CA GLY A 387 -11.32 7.05 -5.24
C GLY A 387 -10.98 8.54 -5.36
N LEU A 388 -11.61 9.39 -4.55
CA LEU A 388 -11.45 10.86 -4.58
C LEU A 388 -10.13 11.35 -3.96
N ILE A 389 -9.48 10.54 -3.11
CA ILE A 389 -8.24 10.92 -2.42
C ILE A 389 -7.31 9.71 -2.45
N GLN A 390 -6.08 9.92 -2.94
CA GLN A 390 -5.05 8.88 -2.89
C GLN A 390 -4.65 8.58 -1.44
N PRO A 391 -4.64 7.30 -1.02
CA PRO A 391 -4.31 6.95 0.35
C PRO A 391 -2.82 7.24 0.65
N PRO A 392 -2.50 7.98 1.73
CA PRO A 392 -1.13 8.11 2.19
C PRO A 392 -0.50 6.74 2.48
N LYS A 393 0.84 6.66 2.47
CA LYS A 393 1.56 5.40 2.76
C LYS A 393 1.17 4.80 4.12
N ALA A 394 0.92 5.65 5.12
CA ALA A 394 0.41 5.23 6.43
C ALA A 394 -0.93 4.47 6.33
N VAL A 395 -1.85 4.92 5.47
CA VAL A 395 -3.14 4.25 5.23
C VAL A 395 -2.93 2.91 4.52
N GLU A 396 -2.06 2.85 3.51
CA GLU A 396 -1.73 1.61 2.82
C GLU A 396 -1.17 0.55 3.80
N LEU A 397 -0.23 0.94 4.67
CA LEU A 397 0.37 0.04 5.66
C LEU A 397 -0.60 -0.37 6.76
N PHE A 398 -1.51 0.53 7.17
CA PHE A 398 -2.59 0.19 8.10
C PHE A 398 -3.51 -0.88 7.51
N MET A 399 -3.97 -0.68 6.27
CA MET A 399 -4.91 -1.59 5.63
C MET A 399 -4.30 -2.96 5.32
N ASN A 400 -3.02 -3.01 4.94
CA ASN A 400 -2.37 -4.28 4.55
C ASN A 400 -1.65 -5.00 5.69
N PHE A 401 -1.16 -4.29 6.72
CA PHE A 401 -0.31 -4.87 7.77
C PHE A 401 -0.73 -4.52 9.21
N GLY A 402 -1.73 -3.65 9.39
CA GLY A 402 -2.22 -3.25 10.71
C GLY A 402 -1.33 -2.21 11.41
N MET A 403 -0.45 -1.51 10.66
CA MET A 403 0.40 -0.45 11.19
C MET A 403 -0.44 0.83 11.40
N LEU A 404 -0.74 1.17 12.65
CA LEU A 404 -1.51 2.38 12.99
C LEU A 404 -0.61 3.59 13.33
N ASP A 405 0.47 3.35 14.06
CA ASP A 405 1.33 4.39 14.63
C ASP A 405 2.78 3.96 14.50
N GLU A 406 3.62 4.81 13.88
CA GLU A 406 5.01 4.51 13.60
C GLU A 406 5.85 4.34 14.87
N ARG A 407 5.43 4.95 16.00
CA ARG A 407 6.15 4.93 17.29
C ARG A 407 6.09 3.55 17.98
N LEU A 408 5.18 2.67 17.54
CA LEU A 408 5.06 1.31 18.06
C LEU A 408 6.02 0.32 17.37
N LEU A 409 6.72 0.77 16.34
CA LEU A 409 7.65 -0.01 15.54
C LEU A 409 9.05 0.60 15.60
N ASP A 410 10.05 -0.20 15.24
CA ASP A 410 11.42 0.27 15.09
C ASP A 410 11.68 0.59 13.61
N GLU A 411 12.70 1.37 13.31
CA GLU A 411 12.99 1.81 11.93
C GLU A 411 13.18 0.63 10.96
N GLU A 412 13.83 -0.44 11.40
CA GLU A 412 14.00 -1.68 10.61
C GLU A 412 12.66 -2.31 10.22
N HIS A 413 11.69 -2.31 11.14
CA HIS A 413 10.33 -2.80 10.88
C HIS A 413 9.62 -1.94 9.84
N LEU A 414 9.76 -0.61 9.93
CA LEU A 414 9.15 0.33 8.98
C LEU A 414 9.75 0.18 7.58
N ARG A 415 11.09 0.12 7.47
CA ARG A 415 11.80 -0.13 6.20
C ARG A 415 11.35 -1.43 5.56
N PHE A 416 11.25 -2.50 6.35
CA PHE A 416 10.76 -3.79 5.89
C PHE A 416 9.35 -3.68 5.30
N LEU A 417 8.41 -3.06 6.01
CA LEU A 417 7.02 -2.90 5.54
C LEU A 417 6.93 -2.06 4.27
N CYS A 418 7.68 -0.97 4.16
CA CYS A 418 7.72 -0.13 2.96
C CYS A 418 8.34 -0.84 1.76
N GLY A 419 9.26 -1.77 1.99
CA GLY A 419 9.93 -2.53 0.94
C GLY A 419 9.14 -3.72 0.37
N ILE A 420 7.96 -4.05 0.93
CA ILE A 420 7.12 -5.15 0.45
C ILE A 420 6.45 -4.75 -0.86
N GLU A 421 6.71 -5.54 -1.91
CA GLU A 421 6.09 -5.35 -3.22
C GLU A 421 4.82 -6.20 -3.38
N PRO A 422 3.84 -5.74 -4.17
CA PRO A 422 2.66 -6.52 -4.51
C PRO A 422 3.05 -7.77 -5.28
N GLU A 423 2.45 -8.90 -4.92
CA GLU A 423 2.68 -10.17 -5.60
C GLU A 423 1.47 -10.57 -6.45
N ILE A 424 1.75 -11.10 -7.64
CA ILE A 424 0.73 -11.70 -8.51
C ILE A 424 0.39 -13.09 -7.97
N ASN A 425 -0.90 -13.41 -7.91
CA ASN A 425 -1.33 -14.73 -7.45
C ASN A 425 -1.06 -15.80 -8.52
N GLU A 426 0.01 -16.55 -8.36
CA GLU A 426 0.37 -17.69 -9.20
C GLU A 426 0.06 -19.02 -8.49
N GLY A 427 -1.05 -19.67 -8.88
CA GLY A 427 -1.37 -21.00 -8.40
C GLY A 427 -2.86 -21.35 -8.43
N PRO A 428 -3.21 -22.55 -7.94
CA PRO A 428 -4.59 -23.04 -7.99
C PRO A 428 -5.52 -22.38 -6.95
N CYS A 429 -5.00 -21.89 -5.84
CA CYS A 429 -5.78 -21.17 -4.83
C CYS A 429 -5.89 -19.68 -5.16
N GLN A 430 -7.01 -19.07 -4.81
CA GLN A 430 -7.15 -17.62 -4.79
C GLN A 430 -6.57 -17.09 -3.48
N VAL A 431 -5.32 -16.62 -3.49
CA VAL A 431 -4.65 -16.04 -2.32
C VAL A 431 -4.75 -14.52 -2.41
N VAL A 432 -5.45 -13.92 -1.46
CA VAL A 432 -5.83 -12.50 -1.48
C VAL A 432 -5.50 -11.81 -0.16
N THR A 433 -5.15 -10.53 -0.22
CA THR A 433 -5.09 -9.67 0.97
C THR A 433 -6.51 -9.39 1.50
N MET A 434 -6.61 -8.86 2.72
CA MET A 434 -7.92 -8.47 3.25
C MET A 434 -8.59 -7.39 2.38
N MET A 435 -7.83 -6.46 1.82
CA MET A 435 -8.36 -5.46 0.87
C MET A 435 -8.94 -6.13 -0.37
N GLU A 436 -8.16 -6.97 -1.05
CA GLU A 436 -8.60 -7.73 -2.23
C GLU A 436 -9.82 -8.61 -1.92
N TRP A 437 -9.90 -9.19 -0.71
CA TRP A 437 -11.05 -9.97 -0.26
C TRP A 437 -12.32 -9.13 -0.11
N LEU A 438 -12.22 -7.95 0.51
CA LEU A 438 -13.34 -7.03 0.66
C LEU A 438 -13.81 -6.50 -0.71
N ASP A 439 -12.88 -6.29 -1.64
CA ASP A 439 -13.19 -5.92 -3.03
C ASP A 439 -14.05 -6.99 -3.71
N MET A 440 -13.68 -8.28 -3.56
CA MET A 440 -14.47 -9.39 -4.11
C MET A 440 -15.88 -9.46 -3.54
N ILE A 441 -16.08 -9.06 -2.28
CA ILE A 441 -17.41 -9.00 -1.66
C ILE A 441 -18.19 -7.79 -2.16
N HIS A 442 -17.55 -6.61 -2.22
CA HIS A 442 -18.16 -5.38 -2.70
C HIS A 442 -18.61 -5.49 -4.16
N GLU A 443 -17.82 -6.16 -5.00
CA GLU A 443 -18.12 -6.43 -6.41
C GLU A 443 -19.13 -7.58 -6.61
N GLY A 444 -19.55 -8.27 -5.53
CA GLY A 444 -20.47 -9.40 -5.59
C GLY A 444 -19.89 -10.69 -6.18
N LYS A 445 -18.55 -10.78 -6.34
CA LYS A 445 -17.85 -12.01 -6.79
C LYS A 445 -17.87 -13.11 -5.73
N ARG A 446 -17.98 -12.73 -4.45
CA ARG A 446 -18.07 -13.63 -3.28
C ARG A 446 -19.12 -13.14 -2.30
N ASP A 447 -19.79 -14.08 -1.63
CA ASP A 447 -20.71 -13.77 -0.53
C ASP A 447 -19.95 -13.53 0.78
N PRO A 448 -20.50 -12.74 1.73
CA PRO A 448 -19.93 -12.61 3.07
C PRO A 448 -19.79 -13.95 3.80
N SER A 449 -18.89 -13.99 4.76
CA SER A 449 -18.57 -15.18 5.56
C SER A 449 -19.69 -15.52 6.52
N LYS A 450 -19.84 -16.81 6.82
CA LYS A 450 -20.76 -17.23 7.88
C LYS A 450 -20.36 -16.63 9.22
N SER A 451 -21.33 -16.48 10.12
CA SER A 451 -21.09 -16.04 11.50
C SER A 451 -20.47 -17.17 12.35
N GLU A 452 -20.05 -16.84 13.57
CA GLU A 452 -19.61 -17.84 14.57
C GLU A 452 -20.70 -18.88 14.91
N PHE A 453 -21.96 -18.60 14.57
CA PHE A 453 -23.11 -19.50 14.75
C PHE A 453 -23.46 -20.30 13.48
N ASP A 454 -22.59 -20.31 12.46
CA ASP A 454 -22.79 -21.00 11.18
C ASP A 454 -23.98 -20.46 10.36
N GLU A 455 -24.45 -19.23 10.65
CA GLU A 455 -25.50 -18.54 9.88
C GLU A 455 -24.89 -17.80 8.69
N ASP A 456 -25.49 -17.95 7.50
CA ASP A 456 -25.14 -17.12 6.34
C ASP A 456 -25.65 -15.67 6.50
N TYR A 457 -25.18 -14.74 5.66
CA TYR A 457 -25.58 -13.32 5.72
C TYR A 457 -27.11 -13.13 5.64
N VAL A 458 -27.79 -13.91 4.80
CA VAL A 458 -29.24 -13.82 4.60
C VAL A 458 -29.99 -14.36 5.82
N GLU A 459 -29.49 -15.44 6.42
CA GLU A 459 -29.99 -16.05 7.65
C GLU A 459 -29.80 -15.12 8.84
N ASN A 460 -28.64 -14.47 8.94
CA ASN A 460 -28.37 -13.49 9.98
C ASN A 460 -29.36 -12.31 9.91
N LEU A 461 -29.60 -11.75 8.72
CA LEU A 461 -30.63 -10.71 8.53
C LEU A 461 -32.04 -11.20 8.90
N ARG A 462 -32.37 -12.47 8.63
CA ARG A 462 -33.65 -13.06 9.06
C ARG A 462 -33.72 -13.21 10.59
N SER A 463 -32.63 -13.57 11.24
CA SER A 463 -32.52 -13.66 12.69
C SER A 463 -32.71 -12.28 13.34
N LEU A 464 -32.07 -11.23 12.81
CA LEU A 464 -32.26 -9.84 13.26
C LEU A 464 -33.71 -9.35 13.10
N LYS A 465 -34.37 -9.69 11.97
CA LYS A 465 -35.80 -9.40 11.77
C LYS A 465 -36.68 -10.11 12.80
N LYS A 466 -36.40 -11.38 13.11
CA LYS A 466 -37.15 -12.15 14.12
C LYS A 466 -36.97 -11.58 15.53
N GLN A 467 -35.79 -11.01 15.82
CA GLN A 467 -35.48 -10.36 17.09
C GLN A 467 -36.09 -8.95 17.19
N GLY A 468 -36.59 -8.40 16.08
CA GLY A 468 -37.22 -7.09 16.02
C GLY A 468 -36.25 -5.92 15.86
N GLU A 469 -34.98 -6.19 15.57
CA GLU A 469 -33.95 -5.15 15.40
C GLU A 469 -34.04 -4.46 14.03
N ILE A 470 -34.60 -5.14 13.02
CA ILE A 470 -34.82 -4.60 11.68
C ILE A 470 -36.23 -4.88 11.16
N THR A 471 -36.75 -3.98 10.35
CA THR A 471 -38.02 -4.11 9.63
C THR A 471 -37.87 -4.91 8.34
N GLU A 472 -38.99 -5.33 7.76
CA GLU A 472 -38.98 -6.05 6.47
C GLU A 472 -38.52 -5.18 5.29
N LYS A 473 -38.70 -3.86 5.37
CA LYS A 473 -38.19 -2.92 4.35
C LYS A 473 -36.67 -2.80 4.45
N GLU A 474 -36.15 -2.59 5.66
CA GLU A 474 -34.70 -2.52 5.92
C GLU A 474 -34.00 -3.83 5.55
N GLN A 475 -34.64 -4.98 5.79
CA GLN A 475 -34.09 -6.28 5.37
C GLN A 475 -33.82 -6.33 3.85
N LYS A 476 -34.74 -5.82 3.02
CA LYS A 476 -34.57 -5.82 1.56
C LYS A 476 -33.47 -4.86 1.13
N GLU A 477 -33.43 -3.68 1.73
CA GLU A 477 -32.41 -2.67 1.46
C GLU A 477 -30.99 -3.18 1.83
N LEU A 478 -30.85 -3.83 2.98
CA LEU A 478 -29.58 -4.41 3.43
C LEU A 478 -29.10 -5.57 2.55
N LEU A 479 -30.00 -6.33 1.93
CA LEU A 479 -29.62 -7.43 1.03
C LEU A 479 -28.97 -6.95 -0.26
N GLU A 480 -29.40 -5.78 -0.76
CA GLU A 480 -28.95 -5.17 -2.01
C GLU A 480 -27.73 -4.23 -1.81
N ASN A 481 -27.51 -3.73 -0.59
CA ASN A 481 -26.42 -2.82 -0.28
C ASN A 481 -25.07 -3.54 -0.12
N MET A 482 -24.15 -3.31 -1.07
CA MET A 482 -22.82 -3.92 -1.06
C MET A 482 -21.91 -3.38 0.05
N ASP A 483 -22.00 -2.10 0.42
CA ASP A 483 -21.24 -1.52 1.53
C ASP A 483 -21.60 -2.16 2.88
N ARG A 484 -22.85 -2.55 3.05
CA ARG A 484 -23.32 -3.25 4.26
C ARG A 484 -22.83 -4.68 4.33
N ARG A 485 -22.61 -5.34 3.20
CA ARG A 485 -21.97 -6.66 3.13
C ARG A 485 -20.50 -6.59 3.55
N VAL A 486 -19.78 -5.57 3.08
CA VAL A 486 -18.39 -5.29 3.49
C VAL A 486 -18.31 -5.00 5.00
N GLU A 487 -19.19 -4.13 5.50
CA GLU A 487 -19.26 -3.82 6.93
C GLU A 487 -19.52 -5.08 7.78
N TYR A 488 -20.45 -5.95 7.35
CA TYR A 488 -20.67 -7.23 8.00
C TYR A 488 -19.42 -8.11 7.99
N GLU A 489 -18.70 -8.22 6.88
CA GLU A 489 -17.49 -9.03 6.79
C GLU A 489 -16.40 -8.58 7.76
N ILE A 490 -16.16 -7.26 7.83
CA ILE A 490 -15.15 -6.66 8.72
C ILE A 490 -15.53 -6.92 10.19
N MET A 491 -16.79 -6.67 10.55
CA MET A 491 -17.26 -6.79 11.94
C MET A 491 -17.46 -8.23 12.39
N ASN A 492 -17.68 -9.17 11.46
CA ASN A 492 -17.88 -10.59 11.73
C ASN A 492 -16.56 -11.36 11.61
N MET A 493 -16.11 -11.61 10.38
CA MET A 493 -15.05 -12.57 10.08
C MET A 493 -13.68 -11.99 10.38
N GLN A 494 -13.40 -10.76 9.95
CA GLN A 494 -12.10 -10.13 10.16
C GLN A 494 -11.85 -9.89 11.66
N MET A 495 -12.79 -9.26 12.36
CA MET A 495 -12.67 -8.96 13.79
C MET A 495 -12.47 -10.22 14.64
N SER A 496 -13.27 -11.27 14.40
CA SER A 496 -13.24 -12.50 15.21
C SER A 496 -12.01 -13.37 14.92
N ASN A 497 -11.63 -13.53 13.64
CA ASN A 497 -10.46 -14.33 13.29
C ASN A 497 -9.15 -13.66 13.66
N SER A 498 -9.06 -12.33 13.65
CA SER A 498 -7.80 -11.63 13.96
C SER A 498 -7.22 -12.08 15.32
N ARG A 499 -8.08 -12.23 16.32
CA ARG A 499 -7.70 -12.74 17.65
C ARG A 499 -7.26 -14.20 17.64
N THR A 500 -7.86 -15.04 16.78
CA THR A 500 -7.54 -16.46 16.65
C THR A 500 -6.22 -16.69 15.91
N LEU A 501 -5.96 -15.90 14.86
CA LEU A 501 -4.74 -15.94 14.05
C LEU A 501 -3.51 -15.46 14.82
N TYR A 502 -3.70 -14.49 15.71
CA TYR A 502 -2.65 -14.04 16.63
C TYR A 502 -2.07 -15.21 17.46
N GLY A 503 -2.92 -16.18 17.84
CA GLY A 503 -2.55 -17.42 18.53
C GLY A 503 -2.50 -17.33 20.06
N GLN A 504 -2.41 -16.12 20.62
CA GLN A 504 -2.52 -15.85 22.06
C GLN A 504 -3.69 -14.89 22.36
N PRO A 505 -4.93 -15.39 22.52
CA PRO A 505 -6.12 -14.55 22.64
C PRO A 505 -6.16 -13.60 23.84
N SER A 506 -5.32 -13.82 24.86
CA SER A 506 -5.20 -12.97 26.05
C SER A 506 -4.33 -11.73 25.80
N SER A 507 -3.34 -11.85 24.93
CA SER A 507 -2.34 -10.81 24.67
C SER A 507 -2.58 -10.07 23.36
N TYR A 508 -3.51 -10.56 22.53
CA TYR A 508 -3.90 -9.98 21.24
C TYR A 508 -4.14 -8.48 21.30
N MET A 509 -3.55 -7.78 20.32
CA MET A 509 -3.75 -6.36 20.09
C MET A 509 -4.09 -6.15 18.61
N PRO A 510 -5.11 -5.33 18.28
CA PRO A 510 -5.61 -5.13 16.91
C PRO A 510 -4.74 -4.19 16.06
N ILE A 511 -3.54 -3.85 16.52
CA ILE A 511 -2.57 -2.97 15.83
C ILE A 511 -1.20 -3.61 15.92
N LEU A 512 -0.35 -3.34 14.93
CA LEU A 512 1.01 -3.86 14.85
C LEU A 512 1.97 -3.10 15.77
N TYR A 513 2.90 -3.82 16.40
CA TYR A 513 3.89 -3.30 17.34
C TYR A 513 5.09 -4.23 17.39
N LYS A 514 6.24 -3.70 17.79
CA LYS A 514 7.53 -4.39 17.68
C LYS A 514 7.61 -5.69 18.48
N GLU A 515 7.09 -5.76 19.71
CA GLU A 515 7.17 -6.97 20.52
C GLU A 515 6.32 -8.13 19.99
N ALA A 516 5.35 -7.87 19.10
CA ALA A 516 4.61 -8.92 18.41
C ALA A 516 5.46 -9.61 17.34
N ILE A 517 6.36 -8.86 16.69
CA ILE A 517 7.16 -9.32 15.57
C ILE A 517 8.34 -10.09 16.13
N PHE A 518 8.39 -11.39 15.85
CA PHE A 518 9.52 -12.23 16.22
C PHE A 518 9.98 -13.07 15.03
N GLY A 519 11.28 -13.38 15.00
CA GLY A 519 11.91 -14.08 13.89
C GLY A 519 12.63 -13.13 12.93
N TYR A 520 13.11 -13.67 11.82
CA TYR A 520 13.84 -12.89 10.82
C TYR A 520 12.86 -12.26 9.83
N LEU A 521 12.93 -10.93 9.64
CA LEU A 521 11.99 -10.16 8.82
C LEU A 521 11.90 -10.69 7.37
N ASP A 522 13.01 -11.17 6.82
CA ASP A 522 13.07 -11.80 5.49
C ASP A 522 12.19 -13.07 5.34
N LYS A 523 11.83 -13.73 6.45
CA LYS A 523 11.14 -15.03 6.46
C LYS A 523 9.73 -14.99 7.02
N ILE A 524 9.35 -13.90 7.70
CA ILE A 524 8.03 -13.82 8.33
C ILE A 524 6.91 -13.53 7.32
N LEU A 525 7.21 -12.98 6.14
CA LEU A 525 6.18 -12.63 5.18
C LEU A 525 5.52 -13.88 4.59
N VAL A 526 4.19 -13.92 4.63
CA VAL A 526 3.38 -14.94 3.98
C VAL A 526 3.05 -14.47 2.56
N THR A 527 3.77 -15.03 1.59
CA THR A 527 3.60 -14.71 0.17
C THR A 527 2.55 -15.62 -0.47
N LYS A 528 1.90 -15.12 -1.52
CA LYS A 528 0.90 -15.85 -2.34
C LYS A 528 1.55 -17.11 -2.94
N LYS A 529 2.79 -17.02 -3.40
CA LYS A 529 3.56 -18.17 -3.88
C LYS A 529 3.78 -19.24 -2.81
N ARG A 530 4.25 -18.88 -1.61
CA ARG A 530 4.52 -19.85 -0.53
C ARG A 530 3.27 -20.62 -0.12
N ILE A 531 2.12 -19.95 -0.08
CA ILE A 531 0.83 -20.60 0.19
C ILE A 531 0.48 -21.60 -0.91
N ASN A 532 0.54 -21.20 -2.18
CA ASN A 532 0.20 -22.09 -3.30
C ASN A 532 1.16 -23.28 -3.41
N GLU A 533 2.46 -23.08 -3.19
CA GLU A 533 3.45 -24.16 -3.14
C GLU A 533 3.13 -25.18 -2.03
N SER A 534 2.80 -24.69 -0.83
CA SER A 534 2.40 -25.53 0.31
C SER A 534 1.11 -26.30 0.01
N VAL A 535 0.09 -25.63 -0.55
CA VAL A 535 -1.17 -26.29 -0.97
C VAL A 535 -0.91 -27.38 -2.00
N MET A 536 -0.10 -27.11 -3.02
CA MET A 536 0.23 -28.10 -4.06
C MET A 536 1.02 -29.28 -3.48
N HIS A 537 1.94 -29.02 -2.55
CA HIS A 537 2.67 -30.07 -1.83
C HIS A 537 1.72 -30.99 -1.07
N PHE A 538 0.83 -30.43 -0.23
CA PHE A 538 -0.10 -31.23 0.57
C PHE A 538 -1.22 -31.85 -0.25
N SER A 539 -1.62 -31.28 -1.37
CA SER A 539 -2.59 -31.90 -2.30
C SER A 539 -2.04 -33.18 -2.93
N LYS A 540 -0.71 -33.34 -3.05
CA LYS A 540 -0.09 -34.60 -3.46
C LYS A 540 -0.09 -35.63 -2.32
N LEU A 541 -0.05 -35.19 -1.07
CA LEU A 541 -0.11 -36.06 0.11
C LEU A 541 -1.56 -36.45 0.47
N ASP A 542 -2.55 -35.61 0.24
CA ASP A 542 -3.97 -35.98 0.36
C ASP A 542 -4.65 -35.71 -0.99
N TYR A 543 -4.58 -36.70 -1.87
CA TYR A 543 -4.97 -36.56 -3.28
C TYR A 543 -6.41 -36.11 -3.46
N SER A 544 -7.30 -36.53 -2.57
CA SER A 544 -8.72 -36.23 -2.67
C SER A 544 -9.12 -34.95 -1.93
N VAL A 545 -8.18 -34.23 -1.28
CA VAL A 545 -8.48 -33.21 -0.24
C VAL A 545 -9.52 -32.16 -0.63
N PHE A 546 -9.45 -31.70 -1.87
CA PHE A 546 -10.34 -30.68 -2.44
C PHE A 546 -11.39 -31.25 -3.40
N TYR A 547 -11.38 -32.56 -3.62
CA TYR A 547 -12.38 -33.25 -4.43
C TYR A 547 -13.64 -33.51 -3.62
N ARG A 548 -14.79 -33.17 -4.21
CA ARG A 548 -16.12 -33.43 -3.66
C ARG A 548 -17.14 -33.71 -4.75
N GLU A 549 -18.17 -34.45 -4.37
CA GLU A 549 -19.30 -34.78 -5.22
C GLU A 549 -20.19 -33.55 -5.44
N VAL A 550 -20.38 -33.18 -6.70
CA VAL A 550 -21.28 -32.11 -7.13
C VAL A 550 -22.25 -32.63 -8.19
N ILE A 551 -23.45 -32.06 -8.23
CA ILE A 551 -24.44 -32.41 -9.26
C ILE A 551 -24.11 -31.62 -10.51
N TYR A 552 -23.89 -32.34 -11.61
CA TYR A 552 -23.72 -31.80 -12.95
C TYR A 552 -24.99 -32.05 -13.76
N SER A 553 -25.50 -30.99 -14.36
CA SER A 553 -26.65 -31.02 -15.25
C SER A 553 -26.28 -30.33 -16.56
N ASN A 554 -26.66 -30.93 -17.68
CA ASN A 554 -26.45 -30.39 -19.01
C ASN A 554 -27.67 -30.75 -19.89
N THR A 555 -28.48 -29.74 -20.19
CA THR A 555 -29.73 -29.86 -20.96
C THR A 555 -29.48 -30.27 -22.42
N GLU A 556 -28.38 -29.82 -23.03
CA GLU A 556 -28.03 -30.14 -24.43
C GLU A 556 -27.65 -31.62 -24.60
N LEU A 557 -26.96 -32.18 -23.60
CA LEU A 557 -26.49 -33.57 -23.60
C LEU A 557 -27.46 -34.55 -22.92
N LYS A 558 -28.67 -34.09 -22.56
CA LYS A 558 -29.69 -34.85 -21.81
C LYS A 558 -29.18 -35.42 -20.48
N ILE A 559 -28.21 -34.77 -19.85
CA ILE A 559 -27.70 -35.13 -18.53
C ILE A 559 -28.52 -34.33 -17.50
N ILE A 560 -29.40 -35.01 -16.77
CA ILE A 560 -30.31 -34.32 -15.85
C ILE A 560 -29.63 -34.02 -14.52
N ASN A 561 -29.16 -35.06 -13.81
CA ASN A 561 -28.49 -34.93 -12.51
C ASN A 561 -27.44 -36.05 -12.37
N GLU A 562 -26.23 -35.82 -12.83
CA GLU A 562 -25.12 -36.77 -12.68
C GLU A 562 -24.19 -36.29 -11.56
N THR A 563 -23.75 -37.20 -10.68
CA THR A 563 -22.89 -36.83 -9.55
C THR A 563 -21.43 -36.96 -9.96
N VAL A 564 -20.75 -35.84 -10.19
CA VAL A 564 -19.35 -35.78 -10.65
C VAL A 564 -18.41 -35.32 -9.55
N MET A 565 -17.13 -35.70 -9.65
CA MET A 565 -16.09 -35.22 -8.75
C MET A 565 -15.52 -33.91 -9.27
N LYS A 566 -15.69 -32.82 -8.50
CA LYS A 566 -15.10 -31.52 -8.80
C LYS A 566 -14.00 -31.21 -7.78
N ASN A 567 -12.83 -30.85 -8.29
CA ASN A 567 -11.75 -30.31 -7.47
C ASN A 567 -12.03 -28.82 -7.23
N VAL A 568 -12.15 -28.41 -5.97
CA VAL A 568 -12.39 -27.00 -5.61
C VAL A 568 -11.44 -26.59 -4.50
N TYR A 569 -10.44 -25.80 -4.88
CA TYR A 569 -9.48 -25.19 -3.97
C TYR A 569 -10.14 -24.10 -3.10
N PRO A 570 -9.67 -23.89 -1.86
CA PRO A 570 -10.15 -22.83 -0.99
C PRO A 570 -9.65 -21.45 -1.44
N ASP A 571 -10.40 -20.41 -1.08
CA ASP A 571 -9.89 -19.04 -1.06
C ASP A 571 -9.02 -18.88 0.20
N VAL A 572 -7.83 -18.30 0.07
CA VAL A 572 -6.91 -18.04 1.19
C VAL A 572 -6.81 -16.53 1.42
N ILE A 573 -7.18 -16.08 2.61
CA ILE A 573 -7.29 -14.67 2.97
C ILE A 573 -6.16 -14.31 3.92
N LEU A 574 -5.35 -13.33 3.54
CA LEU A 574 -4.24 -12.80 4.35
C LEU A 574 -4.72 -11.61 5.19
N PHE A 575 -4.60 -11.75 6.50
CA PHE A 575 -5.04 -10.77 7.48
C PHE A 575 -3.94 -9.77 7.79
N PRO A 576 -4.28 -8.48 7.98
CA PRO A 576 -3.31 -7.41 8.23
C PRO A 576 -2.80 -7.44 9.67
N LEU A 577 -2.10 -8.51 10.05
CA LEU A 577 -1.55 -8.71 11.38
C LEU A 577 -0.36 -9.67 11.37
N PHE A 578 0.44 -9.60 12.42
CA PHE A 578 1.38 -10.66 12.78
C PHE A 578 0.67 -11.73 13.62
N GLY A 579 0.83 -13.01 13.25
CA GLY A 579 0.18 -14.11 13.95
C GLY A 579 1.00 -15.39 13.96
N THR A 580 0.66 -16.31 14.86
CA THR A 580 1.34 -17.60 15.02
C THR A 580 0.47 -18.79 14.64
N ASN A 581 -0.79 -18.54 14.29
CA ASN A 581 -1.79 -19.57 14.03
C ASN A 581 -2.57 -19.26 12.75
N ALA A 582 -3.21 -20.28 12.18
CA ALA A 582 -4.09 -20.16 11.03
C ALA A 582 -5.48 -20.72 11.34
N SER A 583 -6.50 -20.25 10.62
CA SER A 583 -7.90 -20.64 10.84
C SER A 583 -8.53 -21.18 9.56
N MET A 584 -9.30 -22.25 9.68
CA MET A 584 -10.20 -22.72 8.62
C MET A 584 -11.59 -22.23 9.02
N TRP A 585 -12.05 -21.14 8.41
CA TRP A 585 -13.27 -20.46 8.85
C TRP A 585 -14.53 -21.19 8.38
N GLN A 586 -14.54 -21.62 7.12
CA GLN A 586 -15.68 -22.35 6.56
C GLN A 586 -15.24 -23.28 5.41
N GLU A 587 -15.92 -24.41 5.30
CA GLU A 587 -15.68 -25.48 4.33
C GLU A 587 -16.33 -25.25 2.96
N ILE A 588 -17.40 -24.46 2.94
CA ILE A 588 -18.12 -24.03 1.72
C ILE A 588 -18.52 -22.56 1.84
N GLY A 589 -18.51 -21.85 0.72
CA GLY A 589 -18.82 -20.43 0.64
C GLY A 589 -20.32 -20.11 0.67
N SER A 590 -21.15 -21.05 0.19
CA SER A 590 -22.61 -20.92 0.19
C SER A 590 -23.27 -22.29 0.32
N LYS A 591 -24.60 -22.36 0.27
CA LYS A 591 -25.37 -23.61 0.27
C LYS A 591 -24.99 -24.55 -0.88
N ASN A 592 -24.35 -24.03 -1.92
CA ASN A 592 -23.83 -24.86 -3.00
C ASN A 592 -22.50 -25.51 -2.59
N LYS A 593 -22.50 -26.85 -2.54
CA LYS A 593 -21.33 -27.69 -2.25
C LYS A 593 -20.16 -27.46 -3.21
N GLY A 594 -20.36 -26.82 -4.36
CA GLY A 594 -19.31 -26.48 -5.31
C GLY A 594 -18.53 -25.19 -5.02
N THR A 595 -18.81 -24.48 -3.92
CA THR A 595 -18.18 -23.18 -3.59
C THR A 595 -16.94 -23.30 -2.71
N PRO A 596 -15.87 -22.51 -2.97
CA PRO A 596 -14.63 -22.56 -2.19
C PRO A 596 -14.84 -22.41 -0.68
N GLY A 597 -14.03 -23.11 0.12
CA GLY A 597 -13.87 -22.84 1.55
C GLY A 597 -12.97 -21.62 1.79
N ARG A 598 -12.81 -21.20 3.05
CA ARG A 598 -12.00 -20.03 3.43
C ARG A 598 -10.93 -20.39 4.45
N PHE A 599 -9.69 -20.22 4.05
CA PHE A 599 -8.53 -20.36 4.93
C PHE A 599 -8.02 -18.97 5.26
N CYS A 600 -7.82 -18.70 6.54
CA CYS A 600 -7.35 -17.41 7.04
C CYS A 600 -5.92 -17.58 7.55
N PHE A 601 -5.02 -16.75 7.04
CA PHE A 601 -3.63 -16.66 7.48
C PHE A 601 -3.32 -15.23 7.92
N PRO A 602 -2.44 -15.03 8.91
CA PRO A 602 -1.81 -13.74 9.11
C PRO A 602 -0.88 -13.44 7.92
N ILE A 603 -0.78 -12.17 7.50
CA ILE A 603 0.15 -11.76 6.43
C ILE A 603 1.61 -11.88 6.88
N MET A 604 1.87 -11.83 8.19
CA MET A 604 3.18 -12.08 8.78
C MET A 604 3.10 -13.20 9.83
N THR A 605 3.97 -14.19 9.72
CA THR A 605 4.09 -15.27 10.70
C THR A 605 5.51 -15.80 10.78
N SER A 606 5.95 -16.08 12.00
CA SER A 606 7.16 -16.84 12.30
C SER A 606 6.92 -18.35 12.37
N SER A 607 5.65 -18.78 12.39
CA SER A 607 5.28 -20.19 12.37
C SER A 607 5.59 -20.78 10.99
N ASN A 608 5.94 -22.06 10.97
CA ASN A 608 6.14 -22.76 9.71
C ASN A 608 4.79 -22.90 8.96
N ILE A 609 4.73 -22.38 7.73
CA ILE A 609 3.51 -22.38 6.91
C ILE A 609 3.01 -23.80 6.65
N ASP A 610 3.91 -24.76 6.40
CA ASP A 610 3.53 -26.15 6.15
C ASP A 610 2.89 -26.79 7.38
N ASP A 611 3.40 -26.49 8.58
CA ASP A 611 2.81 -26.97 9.83
C ASP A 611 1.40 -26.42 10.06
N LEU A 612 1.17 -25.15 9.71
CA LEU A 612 -0.15 -24.54 9.73
C LEU A 612 -1.06 -25.16 8.67
N MET A 613 -0.54 -25.37 7.46
CA MET A 613 -1.29 -25.90 6.32
C MET A 613 -1.81 -27.32 6.56
N VAL A 614 -0.97 -28.23 7.11
CA VAL A 614 -1.40 -29.59 7.47
C VAL A 614 -2.58 -29.56 8.44
N LYS A 615 -2.55 -28.64 9.42
CA LYS A 615 -3.64 -28.49 10.38
C LYS A 615 -4.92 -28.01 9.72
N LEU A 616 -4.82 -27.05 8.80
CA LEU A 616 -5.98 -26.57 8.05
C LEU A 616 -6.59 -27.66 7.18
N PHE A 617 -5.77 -28.47 6.50
CA PHE A 617 -6.24 -29.58 5.67
C PHE A 617 -6.99 -30.62 6.50
N GLY A 618 -6.45 -31.00 7.66
CA GLY A 618 -7.13 -31.92 8.59
C GLY A 618 -8.47 -31.37 9.08
N ARG A 619 -8.49 -30.10 9.52
CA ARG A 619 -9.76 -29.44 9.95
C ARG A 619 -10.76 -29.34 8.81
N PHE A 620 -10.30 -28.91 7.63
CA PHE A 620 -11.12 -28.81 6.43
C PHE A 620 -11.71 -30.17 6.05
N ARG A 621 -10.92 -31.25 6.11
CA ARG A 621 -11.42 -32.60 5.83
C ARG A 621 -12.53 -33.04 6.77
N TRP A 622 -12.33 -32.79 8.05
CA TRP A 622 -13.30 -33.14 9.06
C TRP A 622 -14.62 -32.38 8.85
N GLU A 623 -14.56 -31.05 8.72
CA GLU A 623 -15.76 -30.21 8.60
C GLU A 623 -16.44 -30.37 7.24
N LEU A 624 -15.70 -30.51 6.15
CA LEU A 624 -16.27 -30.79 4.83
C LEU A 624 -17.05 -32.12 4.83
N CYS A 625 -16.50 -33.17 5.46
CA CYS A 625 -17.21 -34.44 5.58
C CYS A 625 -18.49 -34.29 6.42
N ARG A 626 -18.44 -33.59 7.56
CA ARG A 626 -19.63 -33.32 8.39
C ARG A 626 -20.70 -32.55 7.61
N CYS A 627 -20.30 -31.52 6.89
CA CYS A 627 -21.18 -30.69 6.06
C CYS A 627 -21.83 -31.51 4.93
N ILE A 628 -21.07 -32.36 4.23
CA ILE A 628 -21.61 -33.21 3.16
C ILE A 628 -22.62 -34.24 3.68
N GLN A 629 -22.35 -34.86 4.83
CA GLN A 629 -23.20 -35.92 5.41
C GLN A 629 -24.42 -35.37 6.17
N GLY A 630 -24.43 -34.10 6.55
CA GLY A 630 -25.54 -33.48 7.27
C GLY A 630 -25.87 -34.26 8.55
N MET A 631 -27.13 -34.65 8.74
CA MET A 631 -27.57 -35.40 9.94
C MET A 631 -26.91 -36.80 10.08
N ALA A 632 -26.43 -37.39 8.99
CA ALA A 632 -25.82 -38.73 8.99
C ALA A 632 -24.32 -38.73 9.34
N TRP A 633 -23.74 -37.58 9.71
CA TRP A 633 -22.30 -37.43 9.92
C TRP A 633 -21.70 -38.36 11.00
N ASN A 634 -22.53 -38.82 11.96
CA ASN A 634 -22.17 -39.75 13.03
C ASN A 634 -22.99 -41.05 12.97
N ASP A 635 -23.65 -41.35 11.86
CA ASP A 635 -24.38 -42.61 11.68
C ASP A 635 -23.46 -43.66 11.08
N VAL A 636 -23.15 -44.71 11.85
CA VAL A 636 -22.27 -45.81 11.43
C VAL A 636 -22.88 -46.63 10.27
N LYS A 637 -24.20 -46.57 10.06
CA LYS A 637 -24.85 -47.19 8.89
C LYS A 637 -24.42 -46.52 7.59
N VAL A 638 -24.15 -45.22 7.64
CA VAL A 638 -23.63 -44.43 6.51
C VAL A 638 -22.14 -44.24 6.71
N LYS A 639 -21.35 -45.14 6.13
CA LYS A 639 -19.89 -45.13 6.29
C LYS A 639 -19.28 -43.88 5.66
N SER A 640 -18.69 -43.04 6.51
CA SER A 640 -17.97 -41.82 6.14
C SER A 640 -16.74 -41.67 7.03
N LEU A 641 -15.84 -40.75 6.67
CA LEU A 641 -14.67 -40.45 7.49
C LEU A 641 -15.07 -40.14 8.93
N THR A 642 -16.06 -39.28 9.12
CA THR A 642 -16.49 -38.82 10.45
C THR A 642 -17.21 -39.91 11.23
N SER A 643 -18.09 -40.68 10.59
CA SER A 643 -18.85 -41.73 11.30
C SER A 643 -17.99 -42.91 11.72
N GLU A 644 -17.08 -43.38 10.86
CA GLU A 644 -16.16 -44.46 11.22
C GLU A 644 -15.10 -44.00 12.23
N TYR A 645 -14.61 -42.76 12.14
CA TYR A 645 -13.65 -42.23 13.10
C TYR A 645 -14.30 -42.00 14.48
N MET A 646 -15.55 -41.53 14.52
CA MET A 646 -16.32 -41.39 15.76
C MET A 646 -16.55 -42.74 16.44
N ASP A 647 -16.95 -43.76 15.68
CA ASP A 647 -17.09 -45.13 16.19
C ASP A 647 -15.77 -45.65 16.78
N TYR A 648 -14.66 -45.43 16.07
CA TYR A 648 -13.31 -45.78 16.52
C TYR A 648 -12.96 -45.13 17.87
N ILE A 649 -13.11 -43.81 18.03
CA ILE A 649 -12.75 -43.13 19.29
C ILE A 649 -13.74 -43.39 20.43
N GLN A 650 -14.99 -43.76 20.14
CA GLN A 650 -15.99 -44.09 21.17
C GLN A 650 -15.80 -45.51 21.70
N PHE A 651 -15.52 -46.47 20.81
CA PHE A 651 -15.45 -47.90 21.15
C PHE A 651 -14.04 -48.48 21.21
N TYR A 652 -12.98 -47.65 21.18
CA TYR A 652 -11.58 -48.11 21.22
C TYR A 652 -11.28 -49.10 22.36
N ARG A 653 -11.91 -48.95 23.53
CA ARG A 653 -11.71 -49.86 24.68
C ARG A 653 -12.14 -51.30 24.42
N LYS A 654 -13.17 -51.48 23.58
CA LYS A 654 -13.74 -52.80 23.22
C LYS A 654 -13.20 -53.33 21.89
N ASN A 655 -12.39 -52.54 21.19
CA ASN A 655 -11.90 -52.89 19.86
C ASN A 655 -10.79 -53.96 19.96
N ARG A 656 -11.03 -55.11 19.33
CA ARG A 656 -10.10 -56.26 19.32
C ARG A 656 -8.88 -56.03 18.44
N ASP A 657 -8.94 -55.09 17.49
CA ASP A 657 -7.82 -54.74 16.61
C ASP A 657 -6.80 -53.78 17.26
N LEU A 658 -7.04 -53.34 18.50
CA LEU A 658 -6.12 -52.49 19.27
C LEU A 658 -5.46 -53.29 20.41
N SER A 659 -4.13 -53.18 20.52
CA SER A 659 -3.38 -53.64 21.69
C SER A 659 -3.67 -52.78 22.93
N GLU A 660 -3.32 -53.25 24.13
CA GLU A 660 -3.49 -52.47 25.37
C GLU A 660 -2.73 -51.13 25.32
N GLU A 661 -1.47 -51.16 24.89
CA GLU A 661 -0.69 -49.93 24.68
C GLU A 661 -1.32 -48.96 23.68
N ALA A 662 -1.91 -49.49 22.59
CA ALA A 662 -2.60 -48.66 21.60
C ALA A 662 -3.86 -48.03 22.18
N ARG A 663 -4.62 -48.74 23.02
CA ARG A 663 -5.79 -48.19 23.72
C ARG A 663 -5.40 -47.07 24.67
N ASP A 664 -4.30 -47.22 25.41
CA ASP A 664 -3.81 -46.17 26.29
C ASP A 664 -3.32 -44.93 25.53
N LYS A 665 -2.68 -45.12 24.38
CA LYS A 665 -2.31 -44.01 23.48
C LYS A 665 -3.55 -43.25 22.98
N VAL A 666 -4.59 -43.96 22.54
CA VAL A 666 -5.85 -43.33 22.10
C VAL A 666 -6.52 -42.57 23.24
N LYS A 667 -6.56 -43.16 24.44
CA LYS A 667 -7.06 -42.50 25.66
C LYS A 667 -6.29 -41.19 25.93
N LEU A 668 -4.96 -41.22 25.83
CA LEU A 668 -4.12 -40.03 26.03
C LEU A 668 -4.35 -38.97 24.94
N GLN A 669 -4.50 -39.37 23.68
CA GLN A 669 -4.82 -38.45 22.57
C GLN A 669 -6.17 -37.74 22.79
N ILE A 670 -7.21 -38.48 23.21
CA ILE A 670 -8.53 -37.93 23.53
C ILE A 670 -8.44 -36.94 24.70
N GLN A 671 -7.68 -37.29 25.74
CA GLN A 671 -7.46 -36.41 26.89
C GLN A 671 -6.72 -35.12 26.50
N LYS A 672 -5.64 -35.23 25.71
CA LYS A 672 -4.90 -34.08 25.18
C LYS A 672 -5.79 -33.15 24.34
N SER A 673 -6.72 -33.73 23.60
CA SER A 673 -7.68 -33.02 22.76
C SER A 673 -8.89 -32.48 23.52
N ARG A 674 -8.91 -32.57 24.86
CA ARG A 674 -10.03 -32.15 25.73
C ARG A 674 -11.37 -32.79 25.32
N ASN A 675 -11.34 -34.05 24.88
CA ASN A 675 -12.48 -34.79 24.33
C ASN A 675 -13.09 -34.20 23.04
N ASN A 676 -12.41 -33.27 22.37
CA ASN A 676 -12.82 -32.80 21.05
C ASN A 676 -12.42 -33.83 19.98
N SER A 677 -13.42 -34.41 19.32
CA SER A 677 -13.22 -35.44 18.28
C SER A 677 -12.45 -34.92 17.07
N ARG A 678 -12.70 -33.67 16.66
CA ARG A 678 -11.98 -33.03 15.56
C ARG A 678 -10.50 -32.86 15.88
N GLU A 679 -10.16 -32.35 17.06
CA GLU A 679 -8.75 -32.19 17.44
C GLU A 679 -8.07 -33.55 17.66
N THR A 680 -8.81 -34.58 18.09
CA THR A 680 -8.29 -35.95 18.14
C THR A 680 -8.00 -36.50 16.74
N PHE A 681 -8.90 -36.27 15.78
CA PHE A 681 -8.68 -36.57 14.37
C PHE A 681 -7.48 -35.84 13.80
N LEU A 682 -7.31 -34.55 14.16
CA LEU A 682 -6.22 -33.72 13.68
C LEU A 682 -4.84 -34.29 14.05
N ILE A 683 -4.68 -34.79 15.27
CA ILE A 683 -3.43 -35.44 15.71
C ILE A 683 -3.09 -36.65 14.83
N ASP A 684 -4.08 -37.49 14.54
CA ASP A 684 -3.92 -38.67 13.71
C ASP A 684 -3.68 -38.30 12.23
N TYR A 685 -4.37 -37.27 11.71
CA TYR A 685 -4.16 -36.72 10.38
C TYR A 685 -2.76 -36.12 10.20
N GLU A 686 -2.29 -35.32 11.15
CA GLU A 686 -0.91 -34.79 11.15
C GLU A 686 0.10 -35.93 11.13
N SER A 687 -0.14 -37.00 11.90
CA SER A 687 0.73 -38.17 11.91
C SER A 687 0.73 -38.90 10.56
N TRP A 688 -0.44 -39.00 9.91
CA TRP A 688 -0.60 -39.60 8.59
C TRP A 688 0.19 -38.86 7.51
N ILE A 689 0.07 -37.54 7.48
CA ILE A 689 0.73 -36.69 6.47
C ILE A 689 2.23 -36.57 6.74
N LYS A 690 2.66 -36.37 8.00
CA LYS A 690 4.09 -36.12 8.32
C LYS A 690 4.92 -37.40 8.47
N ASN A 691 4.33 -38.47 9.00
CA ASN A 691 5.08 -39.71 9.30
C ASN A 691 4.76 -40.84 8.32
N GLU A 692 3.48 -41.18 8.15
CA GLU A 692 3.08 -42.37 7.37
C GLU A 692 3.33 -42.16 5.86
N ALA A 693 3.19 -40.93 5.35
CA ALA A 693 3.59 -40.58 3.99
C ALA A 693 5.08 -40.88 3.70
N ASN A 694 5.94 -40.77 4.72
CA ASN A 694 7.37 -41.09 4.63
C ASN A 694 7.67 -42.58 4.92
N GLY A 695 6.65 -43.40 5.15
CA GLY A 695 6.78 -44.82 5.51
C GLY A 695 7.07 -45.07 6.99
N SER A 696 7.08 -44.04 7.84
CA SER A 696 7.29 -44.19 9.29
C SER A 696 5.99 -44.61 9.97
N MET A 697 5.87 -45.89 10.32
CA MET A 697 4.71 -46.47 10.99
C MET A 697 4.58 -46.00 12.46
N LYS A 698 3.83 -44.93 12.71
CA LYS A 698 3.54 -44.43 14.06
C LYS A 698 2.09 -44.65 14.49
N MET A 699 1.19 -44.87 13.53
CA MET A 699 -0.24 -45.00 13.77
C MET A 699 -0.65 -46.44 14.10
N ASN A 700 -1.76 -46.60 14.81
CA ASN A 700 -2.35 -47.93 15.00
C ASN A 700 -3.06 -48.41 13.73
N LYS A 701 -3.40 -49.71 13.69
CA LYS A 701 -4.03 -50.36 12.54
C LYS A 701 -5.35 -49.70 12.13
N VAL A 702 -6.21 -49.39 13.10
CA VAL A 702 -7.58 -48.89 12.85
C VAL A 702 -7.55 -47.47 12.29
N ALA A 703 -6.80 -46.56 12.93
CA ALA A 703 -6.65 -45.18 12.46
C ALA A 703 -6.01 -45.12 11.06
N ARG A 704 -5.03 -45.99 10.78
CA ARG A 704 -4.40 -46.12 9.46
C ARG A 704 -5.40 -46.56 8.39
N GLU A 705 -6.24 -47.55 8.66
CA GLU A 705 -7.24 -48.02 7.70
C GLU A 705 -8.29 -46.94 7.36
N ILE A 706 -8.74 -46.18 8.36
CA ILE A 706 -9.69 -45.08 8.17
C ILE A 706 -9.06 -44.00 7.29
N LEU A 707 -7.86 -43.51 7.62
CA LEU A 707 -7.19 -42.47 6.85
C LEU A 707 -6.78 -42.93 5.45
N ALA A 708 -6.29 -44.16 5.29
CA ALA A 708 -5.99 -44.72 3.97
C ALA A 708 -7.23 -44.84 3.07
N THR A 709 -8.43 -44.97 3.65
CA THR A 709 -9.67 -45.05 2.90
C THR A 709 -10.16 -43.67 2.44
N TYR A 710 -10.09 -42.66 3.30
CA TYR A 710 -10.74 -41.36 3.06
C TYR A 710 -9.77 -40.22 2.72
N CYS A 711 -8.49 -40.35 3.10
CA CYS A 711 -7.39 -39.43 2.83
C CYS A 711 -6.23 -40.15 2.09
N PRO A 712 -6.49 -40.72 0.89
CA PRO A 712 -5.48 -41.45 0.14
C PRO A 712 -4.34 -40.54 -0.36
N PHE A 713 -3.09 -41.01 -0.23
CA PHE A 713 -1.93 -40.36 -0.85
C PHE A 713 -2.03 -40.33 -2.37
N GLU A 714 -1.21 -39.58 -3.10
CA GLU A 714 -1.11 -39.71 -4.57
C GLU A 714 -0.69 -41.13 -5.00
N LYS A 715 -1.16 -41.55 -6.18
CA LYS A 715 -0.94 -42.88 -6.77
C LYS A 715 0.50 -43.38 -6.67
N GLY A 716 1.49 -42.54 -7.01
CA GLY A 716 2.90 -42.91 -6.95
C GLY A 716 3.34 -43.29 -5.54
N LEU A 717 2.94 -42.50 -4.54
CA LEU A 717 3.28 -42.75 -3.14
C LEU A 717 2.51 -43.96 -2.57
N ARG A 718 1.23 -44.10 -2.91
CA ARG A 718 0.42 -45.26 -2.49
C ARG A 718 1.05 -46.56 -2.98
N MET A 719 1.39 -46.65 -4.27
CA MET A 719 1.99 -47.86 -4.84
C MET A 719 3.34 -48.22 -4.19
N LYS A 720 4.15 -47.21 -3.86
CA LYS A 720 5.41 -47.41 -3.12
C LYS A 720 5.15 -47.98 -1.72
N LEU A 721 4.22 -47.40 -0.96
CA LEU A 721 3.88 -47.85 0.40
C LEU A 721 3.17 -49.20 0.41
N ASN A 722 2.41 -49.53 -0.65
CA ASN A 722 1.70 -50.80 -0.82
C ASN A 722 2.63 -52.03 -0.87
N SER A 723 3.94 -51.83 -1.06
CA SER A 723 4.96 -52.88 -0.90
C SER A 723 5.05 -53.44 0.53
N GLN A 724 4.62 -52.64 1.51
CA GLN A 724 4.62 -53.01 2.92
C GLN A 724 3.22 -53.51 3.33
N ARG A 725 3.16 -54.72 3.89
CA ARG A 725 1.90 -55.39 4.27
C ARG A 725 0.92 -54.54 5.09
N PRO A 726 1.35 -53.74 6.09
CA PRO A 726 0.44 -52.91 6.87
C PRO A 726 -0.30 -51.84 6.05
N TYR A 727 0.34 -51.26 5.04
CA TYR A 727 -0.28 -50.29 4.14
C TYR A 727 -1.13 -50.97 3.09
N GLU A 728 -0.73 -52.14 2.60
CA GLU A 728 -1.52 -52.95 1.67
C GLU A 728 -2.89 -53.30 2.23
N VAL A 729 -2.93 -53.77 3.47
CA VAL A 729 -4.18 -54.11 4.15
C VAL A 729 -5.06 -52.86 4.35
N ALA A 730 -4.47 -51.73 4.75
CA ALA A 730 -5.19 -50.48 4.99
C ALA A 730 -5.77 -49.87 3.69
N GLN A 731 -5.03 -49.92 2.59
CA GLN A 731 -5.41 -49.31 1.31
C GLN A 731 -6.37 -50.18 0.48
N ALA A 732 -6.43 -51.49 0.74
CA ALA A 732 -7.23 -52.43 -0.06
C ALA A 732 -8.72 -52.04 -0.17
N ARG A 733 -9.29 -51.44 0.88
CA ARG A 733 -10.68 -50.95 0.86
C ARG A 733 -10.86 -49.77 -0.09
N SER A 734 -9.92 -48.82 -0.06
CA SER A 734 -9.90 -47.66 -0.95
C SER A 734 -9.85 -48.10 -2.42
N PHE A 735 -8.91 -48.99 -2.78
CA PHE A 735 -8.77 -49.51 -4.14
C PHE A 735 -10.02 -50.21 -4.66
N ARG A 736 -10.67 -51.05 -3.83
CA ARG A 736 -11.93 -51.71 -4.22
C ARG A 736 -13.04 -50.71 -4.49
N ASN A 737 -13.15 -49.65 -3.69
CA ASN A 737 -14.17 -48.62 -3.88
C ASN A 737 -13.90 -47.79 -5.14
N ALA A 738 -12.65 -47.37 -5.35
CA ALA A 738 -12.22 -46.63 -6.52
C ALA A 738 -12.45 -47.43 -7.82
N GLN A 739 -12.07 -48.71 -7.85
CA GLN A 739 -12.25 -49.55 -9.03
C GLN A 739 -13.73 -49.74 -9.41
N LYS A 740 -14.63 -49.89 -8.43
CA LYS A 740 -16.08 -49.95 -8.67
C LYS A 740 -16.59 -48.66 -9.31
N LYS A 741 -16.19 -47.50 -8.76
CA LYS A 741 -16.60 -46.18 -9.29
C LYS A 741 -16.02 -45.90 -10.67
N LYS A 742 -14.76 -46.30 -10.92
CA LYS A 742 -14.13 -46.24 -12.24
C LYS A 742 -14.94 -47.02 -13.28
N GLN A 743 -15.31 -48.27 -12.97
CA GLN A 743 -16.12 -49.11 -13.88
C GLN A 743 -17.51 -48.52 -14.12
N GLU A 744 -18.15 -47.97 -13.08
CA GLU A 744 -19.44 -47.26 -13.19
C GLU A 744 -19.34 -46.09 -14.20
N PHE A 745 -18.32 -45.23 -14.06
CA PHE A 745 -18.11 -44.10 -14.95
C PHE A 745 -17.68 -44.51 -16.37
N GLU A 746 -16.90 -45.59 -16.51
CA GLU A 746 -16.53 -46.13 -17.82
C GLU A 746 -17.76 -46.57 -18.62
N LEU A 747 -18.71 -47.23 -17.96
CA LEU A 747 -19.99 -47.63 -18.58
C LEU A 747 -20.83 -46.40 -18.96
N LYS A 748 -20.90 -45.39 -18.08
CA LYS A 748 -21.63 -44.13 -18.38
C LYS A 748 -21.02 -43.38 -19.56
N ILE A 749 -19.69 -43.28 -19.64
CA ILE A 749 -18.98 -42.65 -20.75
C ILE A 749 -19.26 -43.40 -22.05
N LYS A 750 -19.18 -44.74 -22.06
CA LYS A 750 -19.51 -45.57 -23.23
C LYS A 750 -20.97 -45.41 -23.67
N ALA A 751 -21.90 -45.24 -22.72
CA ALA A 751 -23.31 -44.97 -23.03
C ALA A 751 -23.49 -43.58 -23.67
N LEU A 752 -22.82 -42.55 -23.17
CA LEU A 752 -22.86 -41.19 -23.73
C LEU A 752 -22.24 -41.14 -25.14
N GLN A 753 -21.12 -41.85 -25.37
CA GLN A 753 -20.47 -41.93 -26.68
C GLN A 753 -21.37 -42.51 -27.78
N LYS A 754 -22.35 -43.35 -27.43
CA LYS A 754 -23.34 -43.88 -28.40
C LYS A 754 -24.38 -42.84 -28.83
N VAL A 755 -24.57 -41.80 -28.03
CA VAL A 755 -25.61 -40.78 -28.22
C VAL A 755 -25.02 -39.46 -28.73
N THR A 756 -23.77 -39.15 -28.39
CA THR A 756 -23.11 -37.89 -28.76
C THR A 756 -21.59 -38.06 -28.87
N SER A 757 -20.97 -37.37 -29.85
CA SER A 757 -19.52 -37.41 -30.08
C SER A 757 -18.70 -36.59 -29.08
N LYS A 758 -19.33 -35.64 -28.38
CA LYS A 758 -18.71 -34.80 -27.34
C LYS A 758 -18.94 -35.38 -25.95
N ILE A 759 -17.86 -35.70 -25.24
CA ILE A 759 -17.90 -36.15 -23.84
C ILE A 759 -17.60 -34.95 -22.94
N PRO A 760 -18.44 -34.64 -21.93
CA PRO A 760 -18.16 -33.57 -20.97
C PRO A 760 -16.83 -33.74 -20.25
N ALA A 761 -16.10 -32.65 -20.05
CA ALA A 761 -14.83 -32.65 -19.34
C ALA A 761 -15.01 -33.12 -17.88
N GLU A 762 -16.15 -32.80 -17.25
CA GLU A 762 -16.50 -33.15 -15.88
C GLU A 762 -16.60 -34.66 -15.68
N MET A 763 -17.20 -35.37 -16.65
CA MET A 763 -17.30 -36.83 -16.64
C MET A 763 -15.93 -37.49 -16.81
N MET A 764 -15.12 -36.96 -17.73
CA MET A 764 -13.78 -37.48 -17.98
C MET A 764 -12.83 -37.20 -16.80
N ASN A 765 -12.93 -36.04 -16.17
CA ASN A 765 -12.17 -35.69 -14.97
C ASN A 765 -12.55 -36.59 -13.79
N THR A 766 -13.84 -36.91 -13.64
CA THR A 766 -14.30 -37.86 -12.61
C THR A 766 -13.76 -39.28 -12.87
N TYR A 767 -13.76 -39.73 -14.12
CA TYR A 767 -13.14 -41.00 -14.49
C TYR A 767 -11.64 -41.02 -14.16
N LYS A 768 -10.89 -39.96 -14.53
CA LYS A 768 -9.46 -39.82 -14.22
C LYS A 768 -9.20 -39.84 -12.72
N PHE A 769 -10.00 -39.10 -11.94
CA PHE A 769 -9.92 -39.09 -10.48
C PHE A 769 -10.00 -40.51 -9.89
N TYR A 770 -11.02 -41.29 -10.27
CA TYR A 770 -11.16 -42.66 -9.78
C TYR A 770 -10.14 -43.64 -10.37
N ALA A 771 -9.60 -43.36 -11.57
CA ALA A 771 -8.52 -44.15 -12.17
C ALA A 771 -7.17 -43.93 -11.49
N ASP A 772 -6.99 -42.79 -10.84
CA ASP A 772 -5.80 -42.41 -10.09
C ASP A 772 -5.98 -42.52 -8.56
N MET A 773 -7.13 -43.02 -8.09
CA MET A 773 -7.43 -43.40 -6.70
C MET A 773 -7.01 -44.84 -6.36
#